data_AF-A0A0Q9WVR5-F1
#
_entry.id   AF-A0A0Q9WVR5-F1
#
_cell.length_a   1.000
_cell.length_b   1.000
_cell.length_c   1.000
_cell.angle_alpha   90.00
_cell.angle_beta   90.00
_cell.angle_gamma   90.00
#
_symmetry.space_group_name_H-M   'P 1'
#
loop_
_entity.id
_entity.type
_entity.pdbx_description
1 polymer ?
#
loop_
_entity_poly.entity_id
_entity_poly.type
_entity_poly.pdbx_seq_one_letter_code
_entity_poly.pdbx_strand_id
1 'polypeptide(L)'
;MGCTMMRKCHLNTCPVGIATQDPVLRKKFTGKPEHVINFFFMLAEDIRQIMANLGIRKFQDLIGRTDLLRMASQRDTKASNLDLKLLLQPALELRPGTNIVGGSVKQDFQLEKRADNQLIEQAQQIFNGARDNITVKMPIHNEERAFGSTLSYHIACKYGEAGLPAGKSIDIFLEGSAGQSFCAFLARGVNVTLKGDANDYVGKGLCGGNIIITPPDTVPFESHLNVIAGNVCLYGATEGTAYFRGIAAERFCVRNSGVTAVVEGVGDHGCEYMTGGLVVILGLTGRNFAAGMSGGIAYVYDIDGSFKPKVNPESVELLPLQLDEDVALVKQLLADFIEKTDSKVAKELLDNWAQVQSKFVKVFPYEYQKALKDMAEQEAVQQPAKVAAIENGNGKHEPHIKDIEEAIQDVALEQKRADRVLDKTRGFVKYKRESAPYRDAGERQQDWNEVYNFPHVRKNLKMQAARCMECGVPFCQSNSTGCPLGNIIPKWNDLVFHGEWQEALRQLLQTNNFPEFTGRVCPAPCEGSCVLGISEPAVTIKNIECAIIDHAFEQGWIKAEIPETRTGKRVAIVGSGPSGLAAAQQLNRAGHFVTVFERNDRVGGLLQYGIPTMKLSKEVVKRRVDLMADEGIEFRTNVHVGKDTSAEKLVESYDAVLLTTGSTWPRDLPLDNRDLQGIHFAMEFLEAQQKKQLGGKKDIISAEGKDVIIIGGGDTGCDCIATSLRQGAKSITTFEILPEPPLKRADDNPWPQWPKVFRVDYGHEEVRLKWGKDPRQYCTTTKEFVGENGHIKGVHTVEVEWTKTETGQWRMQEVAGSEKYFAADLILLAMGFLGPEKTVPSELGLELDPRGNIKACNGQYGTSNPKVFAAGDCRRGQSLVVWAITEGRQAARQVDSYLTGFPSGLPGPGGVIDPTGPRF
;
A
#
# COMPACT_ATOMS: atom_id res chain seq x y z
N MET A 1 13.20 11.17 5.26
CA MET A 1 12.34 10.71 6.37
C MET A 1 11.99 9.21 6.32
N GLY A 2 11.98 8.56 5.14
CA GLY A 2 12.01 7.10 5.01
C GLY A 2 10.67 6.36 5.08
N CYS A 3 9.56 6.99 5.50
CA CYS A 3 8.25 6.33 5.55
C CYS A 3 7.72 6.00 4.14
N THR A 4 7.19 4.79 3.98
CA THR A 4 6.67 4.28 2.70
C THR A 4 5.15 4.13 2.67
N MET A 5 4.43 4.64 3.70
CA MET A 5 2.97 4.64 3.80
C MET A 5 2.32 3.24 3.55
N MET A 6 2.92 2.20 4.13
CA MET A 6 2.37 0.84 4.09
C MET A 6 1.10 0.75 4.97
N ARG A 7 0.01 0.14 4.47
CA ARG A 7 -1.28 0.03 5.21
C ARG A 7 -1.19 -0.84 6.47
N LYS A 8 -0.25 -1.78 6.51
CA LYS A 8 -0.13 -2.80 7.55
C LYS A 8 1.02 -2.53 8.56
N CYS A 9 1.54 -1.31 8.64
CA CYS A 9 2.63 -1.00 9.56
C CYS A 9 2.27 -1.20 11.04
N HIS A 10 0.99 -1.06 11.40
CA HIS A 10 0.47 -1.32 12.75
C HIS A 10 0.62 -2.79 13.19
N LEU A 11 0.84 -3.73 12.26
CA LEU A 11 1.08 -5.15 12.54
C LEU A 11 2.55 -5.48 12.84
N ASN A 12 3.35 -4.48 13.22
CA ASN A 12 4.78 -4.62 13.48
C ASN A 12 5.60 -5.09 12.25
N THR A 13 5.19 -4.73 11.04
CA THR A 13 5.82 -5.16 9.78
C THR A 13 6.31 -4.01 8.89
N CYS A 14 6.86 -2.94 9.47
CA CYS A 14 7.36 -1.82 8.67
C CYS A 14 8.59 -2.23 7.83
N PRO A 15 8.53 -2.20 6.48
CA PRO A 15 9.60 -2.71 5.62
C PRO A 15 10.89 -1.88 5.69
N VAL A 16 10.75 -0.60 6.07
CA VAL A 16 11.82 0.39 6.18
C VAL A 16 12.28 0.63 7.62
N GLY A 17 11.79 -0.17 8.57
CA GLY A 17 12.27 -0.15 9.95
C GLY A 17 11.83 1.03 10.83
N ILE A 18 10.92 1.89 10.34
CA ILE A 18 10.49 3.11 11.07
C ILE A 18 9.47 2.80 12.15
N ALA A 19 8.40 2.08 11.79
CA ALA A 19 7.26 1.80 12.66
C ALA A 19 7.22 0.31 13.00
N THR A 20 8.28 -0.20 13.64
CA THR A 20 8.40 -1.62 14.00
C THR A 20 9.34 -1.81 15.19
N GLN A 21 9.00 -2.76 16.05
CA GLN A 21 9.84 -3.29 17.12
C GLN A 21 10.55 -4.59 16.70
N ASP A 22 10.29 -5.12 15.50
CA ASP A 22 11.00 -6.29 14.97
C ASP A 22 12.48 -5.95 14.74
N PRO A 23 13.44 -6.63 15.40
CA PRO A 23 14.86 -6.31 15.28
C PRO A 23 15.43 -6.45 13.86
N VAL A 24 14.88 -7.37 13.04
CA VAL A 24 15.32 -7.59 11.66
C VAL A 24 14.88 -6.42 10.78
N LEU A 25 13.65 -5.96 10.96
CA LEU A 25 13.11 -4.83 10.19
C LEU A 25 13.69 -3.49 10.66
N ARG A 26 13.88 -3.31 11.97
CA ARG A 26 14.45 -2.08 12.54
C ARG A 26 15.88 -1.83 12.05
N LYS A 27 16.67 -2.88 11.81
CA LYS A 27 18.00 -2.79 11.18
C LYS A 27 17.99 -2.20 9.76
N LYS A 28 16.83 -2.19 9.09
CA LYS A 28 16.68 -1.61 7.74
C LYS A 28 16.46 -0.09 7.74
N PHE A 29 16.31 0.53 8.91
CA PHE A 29 16.15 1.98 8.99
C PHE A 29 17.44 2.69 8.60
N THR A 30 17.41 3.40 7.48
CA THR A 30 18.54 4.18 6.94
C THR A 30 18.35 5.69 7.07
N GLY A 31 17.29 6.14 7.77
CA GLY A 31 17.01 7.54 7.97
C GLY A 31 18.07 8.21 8.85
N LYS A 32 18.52 9.39 8.44
CA LYS A 32 19.46 10.21 9.22
C LYS A 32 18.78 11.49 9.73
N PRO A 33 19.24 12.09 10.84
CA PRO A 33 18.69 13.36 11.35
C PRO A 33 18.64 14.46 10.29
N GLU A 34 19.63 14.51 9.40
CA GLU A 34 19.73 15.48 8.30
C GLU A 34 18.54 15.38 7.34
N HIS A 35 17.95 14.19 7.17
CA HIS A 35 16.76 14.03 6.32
C HIS A 35 15.53 14.74 6.91
N VAL A 36 15.45 14.87 8.23
CA VAL A 36 14.36 15.59 8.91
C VAL A 36 14.64 17.09 8.88
N ILE A 37 15.89 17.48 9.12
CA ILE A 37 16.36 18.86 9.01
C ILE A 37 16.07 19.41 7.60
N ASN A 38 16.46 18.68 6.54
CA ASN A 38 16.21 19.06 5.15
C ASN A 38 14.72 19.12 4.82
N PHE A 39 13.90 18.21 5.37
CA PHE A 39 12.45 18.28 5.20
C PHE A 39 11.87 19.56 5.78
N PHE A 40 12.29 19.96 7.00
CA PHE A 40 11.85 21.21 7.59
C PHE A 40 12.38 22.44 6.85
N PHE A 41 13.59 22.40 6.29
CA PHE A 41 14.08 23.46 5.41
C PHE A 41 13.24 23.59 4.13
N MET A 42 12.97 22.47 3.45
CA MET A 42 12.11 22.44 2.26
C MET A 42 10.69 22.96 2.57
N LEU A 43 10.11 22.52 3.70
CA LEU A 43 8.81 23.01 4.16
C LEU A 43 8.85 24.52 4.46
N ALA A 44 9.91 24.99 5.13
CA ALA A 44 10.09 26.42 5.42
C ALA A 44 10.25 27.24 4.13
N GLU A 45 10.96 26.72 3.12
CA GLU A 45 11.08 27.36 1.81
C GLU A 45 9.74 27.43 1.07
N ASP A 46 8.99 26.33 1.03
CA ASP A 46 7.66 26.29 0.40
C ASP A 46 6.69 27.27 1.09
N ILE A 47 6.66 27.26 2.42
CA ILE A 47 5.90 28.24 3.22
C ILE A 47 6.35 29.67 2.90
N ARG A 48 7.65 29.95 2.80
CA ARG A 48 8.16 31.29 2.46
C ARG A 48 7.76 31.70 1.04
N GLN A 49 7.74 30.77 0.08
CA GLN A 49 7.28 31.04 -1.28
C GLN A 49 5.80 31.42 -1.29
N ILE A 50 4.97 30.69 -0.54
CA ILE A 50 3.55 31.02 -0.36
C ILE A 50 3.39 32.38 0.33
N MET A 51 4.13 32.63 1.42
CA MET A 51 4.14 33.92 2.11
C MET A 51 4.52 35.07 1.19
N ALA A 52 5.55 34.90 0.36
CA ALA A 52 5.98 35.90 -0.62
C ALA A 52 4.90 36.17 -1.67
N ASN A 53 4.23 35.13 -2.18
CA ASN A 53 3.10 35.27 -3.10
C ASN A 53 1.91 36.01 -2.47
N LEU A 54 1.76 35.95 -1.14
CA LEU A 54 0.75 36.67 -0.36
C LEU A 54 1.22 38.05 0.13
N GLY A 55 2.47 38.46 -0.18
CA GLY A 55 3.03 39.75 0.25
C GLY A 55 3.42 39.82 1.74
N ILE A 56 3.63 38.68 2.40
CA ILE A 56 3.88 38.58 3.84
C ILE A 56 5.33 38.19 4.11
N ARG A 57 5.97 38.87 5.07
CA ARG A 57 7.39 38.66 5.41
C ARG A 57 7.62 37.88 6.69
N LYS A 58 6.76 38.01 7.70
CA LYS A 58 6.90 37.30 8.98
C LYS A 58 5.77 36.29 9.13
N PHE A 59 6.10 35.09 9.59
CA PHE A 59 5.10 34.04 9.81
C PHE A 59 4.05 34.45 10.84
N GLN A 60 4.45 35.27 11.82
CA GLN A 60 3.53 35.85 12.81
C GLN A 60 2.39 36.66 12.18
N ASP A 61 2.64 37.27 11.02
CA ASP A 61 1.66 38.11 10.31
C ASP A 61 0.65 37.24 9.53
N LEU A 62 0.85 35.92 9.42
CA LEU A 62 -0.13 34.96 8.88
C LEU A 62 -1.10 34.45 9.94
N ILE A 63 -0.70 34.41 11.22
CA ILE A 63 -1.48 33.77 12.27
C ILE A 63 -2.76 34.59 12.51
N GLY A 64 -3.91 33.92 12.40
CA GLY A 64 -5.22 34.55 12.57
C GLY A 64 -5.75 35.34 11.36
N ARG A 65 -5.05 35.37 10.22
CA ARG A 65 -5.45 36.08 9.00
C ARG A 65 -6.45 35.28 8.14
N THR A 66 -7.68 35.15 8.63
CA THR A 66 -8.75 34.47 7.89
C THR A 66 -9.13 35.20 6.58
N ASP A 67 -8.81 36.48 6.45
CA ASP A 67 -8.99 37.31 5.26
C ASP A 67 -8.11 36.89 4.07
N LEU A 68 -7.06 36.11 4.31
CA LEU A 68 -6.22 35.52 3.26
C LEU A 68 -6.73 34.16 2.77
N LEU A 69 -7.80 33.65 3.39
CA LEU A 69 -8.42 32.38 3.03
C LEU A 69 -9.66 32.62 2.16
N ARG A 70 -9.94 31.68 1.25
CA ARG A 70 -11.16 31.66 0.44
C ARG A 70 -11.68 30.26 0.29
N MET A 71 -12.99 30.13 0.08
CA MET A 71 -13.59 28.85 -0.30
C MET A 71 -13.12 28.44 -1.71
N ALA A 72 -12.80 27.16 -1.89
CA ALA A 72 -12.47 26.61 -3.21
C ALA A 72 -13.67 26.70 -4.16
N SER A 73 -13.43 27.07 -5.42
CA SER A 73 -14.48 27.28 -6.43
C SER A 73 -15.07 25.97 -6.96
N GLN A 74 -14.26 24.92 -7.08
CA GLN A 74 -14.69 23.59 -7.49
C GLN A 74 -15.01 22.75 -6.25
N ARG A 75 -16.29 22.42 -6.07
CA ARG A 75 -16.79 21.61 -4.94
C ARG A 75 -17.68 20.50 -5.45
N ASP A 76 -17.58 19.33 -4.83
CA ASP A 76 -18.56 18.27 -5.04
C ASP A 76 -19.91 18.62 -4.37
N THR A 77 -20.92 17.78 -4.60
CA THR A 77 -22.28 17.98 -4.08
C THR A 77 -22.33 18.01 -2.55
N LYS A 78 -21.46 17.26 -1.85
CA LYS A 78 -21.43 17.20 -0.39
C LYS A 78 -20.78 18.45 0.20
N ALA A 79 -19.64 18.86 -0.33
CA ALA A 79 -18.91 20.07 0.08
C ALA A 79 -19.67 21.37 -0.26
N SER A 80 -20.55 21.32 -1.25
CA SER A 80 -21.42 22.45 -1.62
C SER A 80 -22.44 22.81 -0.53
N ASN A 81 -22.81 21.85 0.32
CA ASN A 81 -23.75 22.07 1.44
C ASN A 81 -23.10 22.69 2.69
N LEU A 82 -21.78 22.86 2.72
CA LEU A 82 -21.08 23.45 3.86
C LEU A 82 -21.05 24.98 3.74
N ASP A 83 -21.57 25.67 4.76
CA ASP A 83 -21.38 27.12 4.94
C ASP A 83 -20.17 27.36 5.86
N LEU A 84 -19.08 27.87 5.29
CA LEU A 84 -17.83 28.15 6.00
C LEU A 84 -17.66 29.64 6.31
N LYS A 85 -18.66 30.49 6.05
CA LYS A 85 -18.54 31.95 6.22
C LYS A 85 -18.08 32.35 7.63
N LEU A 86 -18.62 31.70 8.66
CA LEU A 86 -18.26 31.99 10.05
C LEU A 86 -16.81 31.61 10.39
N LEU A 87 -16.21 30.64 9.69
CA LEU A 87 -14.81 30.27 9.87
C LEU A 87 -13.86 31.23 9.13
N LEU A 88 -14.35 31.92 8.12
CA LEU A 88 -13.58 32.90 7.36
C LEU A 88 -13.67 34.32 7.96
N GLN A 89 -14.58 34.54 8.91
CA GLN A 89 -14.75 35.84 9.55
C GLN A 89 -13.56 36.19 10.46
N PRO A 90 -12.96 37.38 10.33
CA PRO A 90 -11.86 37.81 11.19
C PRO A 90 -12.24 37.78 12.67
N ALA A 91 -11.42 37.12 13.50
CA ALA A 91 -11.69 36.97 14.93
C ALA A 91 -11.80 38.31 15.67
N LEU A 92 -11.05 39.33 15.24
CA LEU A 92 -11.09 40.68 15.82
C LEU A 92 -12.39 41.43 15.52
N GLU A 93 -13.08 41.13 14.43
CA GLU A 93 -14.40 41.70 14.14
C GLU A 93 -15.46 41.11 15.06
N LEU A 94 -15.39 39.79 15.30
CA LEU A 94 -16.29 39.09 16.20
C LEU A 94 -16.07 39.47 17.67
N ARG A 95 -14.80 39.61 18.08
CA ARG A 95 -14.39 39.91 19.44
C ARG A 95 -13.21 40.89 19.45
N PRO A 96 -13.49 42.20 19.50
CA PRO A 96 -12.44 43.21 19.65
C PRO A 96 -11.55 42.93 20.86
N GLY A 97 -10.23 42.97 20.67
CA GLY A 97 -9.24 42.72 21.73
C GLY A 97 -8.92 41.25 22.00
N THR A 98 -9.53 40.30 21.27
CA THR A 98 -9.14 38.89 21.38
C THR A 98 -7.70 38.69 20.89
N ASN A 99 -6.95 37.81 21.54
CA ASN A 99 -5.57 37.55 21.15
C ASN A 99 -5.51 36.76 19.84
N ILE A 100 -4.90 37.35 18.81
CA ILE A 100 -4.61 36.70 17.51
C ILE A 100 -3.11 36.51 17.29
N VAL A 101 -2.28 36.87 18.27
CA VAL A 101 -0.82 36.70 18.22
C VAL A 101 -0.48 35.26 18.60
N GLY A 102 0.37 34.65 17.79
CA GLY A 102 0.86 33.29 17.99
C GLY A 102 1.98 33.29 19.01
N GLY A 103 1.95 32.33 19.93
CA GLY A 103 2.98 32.18 20.95
C GLY A 103 2.42 31.51 22.20
N SER A 104 3.32 31.06 23.07
CA SER A 104 3.00 30.51 24.38
C SER A 104 3.08 31.62 25.42
N VAL A 105 1.94 31.98 26.02
CA VAL A 105 1.93 32.83 27.22
C VAL A 105 2.26 31.95 28.43
N LYS A 106 3.09 32.46 29.36
CA LYS A 106 3.37 31.76 30.61
C LYS A 106 2.08 31.70 31.44
N GLN A 107 1.55 30.50 31.66
CA GLN A 107 0.33 30.29 32.41
C GLN A 107 0.62 30.37 33.92
N ASP A 108 -0.18 31.15 34.67
CA ASP A 108 -0.19 31.14 36.13
C ASP A 108 -1.24 30.14 36.61
N PHE A 109 -0.79 29.06 37.24
CA PHE A 109 -1.63 27.94 37.65
C PHE A 109 -2.16 28.08 39.09
N GLN A 110 -1.73 29.12 39.84
CA GLN A 110 -2.14 29.38 41.23
C GLN A 110 -2.07 28.13 42.14
N LEU A 111 -1.02 27.31 41.98
CA LEU A 111 -0.87 26.02 42.67
C LEU A 111 -0.84 26.15 44.20
N GLU A 112 -0.46 27.33 44.70
CA GLU A 112 -0.44 27.67 46.12
C GLU A 112 -1.84 27.68 46.76
N LYS A 113 -2.90 27.91 45.98
CA LYS A 113 -4.29 27.99 46.49
C LYS A 113 -5.02 26.64 46.54
N ARG A 114 -4.37 25.55 46.13
CA ARG A 114 -5.00 24.24 46.03
C ARG A 114 -5.39 23.67 47.40
N ALA A 115 -6.58 23.08 47.48
CA ALA A 115 -7.05 22.38 48.67
C ALA A 115 -6.14 21.22 49.12
N ASP A 116 -5.43 20.57 48.18
CA ASP A 116 -4.39 19.56 48.49
C ASP A 116 -3.33 20.07 49.47
N ASN A 117 -2.98 21.36 49.45
CA ASN A 117 -1.97 21.91 50.35
C ASN A 117 -2.41 21.80 51.82
N GLN A 118 -3.70 21.95 52.09
CA GLN A 118 -4.27 21.77 53.43
C GLN A 118 -4.22 20.30 53.87
N LEU A 119 -4.44 19.36 52.94
CA LEU A 119 -4.30 17.92 53.22
C LEU A 119 -2.86 17.56 53.54
N ILE A 120 -1.90 18.09 52.77
CA ILE A 120 -0.48 17.80 52.93
C ILE A 120 0.03 18.33 54.27
N GLU A 121 -0.42 19.52 54.68
CA GLU A 121 -0.09 20.09 55.98
C GLU A 121 -0.56 19.18 57.13
N GLN A 122 -1.80 18.69 57.06
CA GLN A 122 -2.35 17.76 58.07
C GLN A 122 -1.66 16.39 58.01
N ALA A 123 -1.32 15.90 56.81
CA ALA A 123 -0.62 14.63 56.59
C ALA A 123 0.81 14.62 57.15
N GLN A 124 1.43 15.78 57.41
CA GLN A 124 2.74 15.85 58.08
C GLN A 124 2.75 15.14 59.43
N GLN A 125 1.61 15.07 60.14
CA GLN A 125 1.50 14.35 61.41
C GLN A 125 1.75 12.84 61.24
N ILE A 126 1.36 12.27 60.10
CA ILE A 126 1.64 10.87 59.76
C ILE A 126 3.08 10.72 59.28
N PHE A 127 3.53 11.63 58.41
CA PHE A 127 4.89 11.57 57.87
C PHE A 127 5.94 11.70 58.98
N ASN A 128 5.68 12.49 60.02
CA ASN A 128 6.61 12.69 61.13
C ASN A 128 6.42 11.66 62.26
N GLY A 129 5.48 10.71 62.10
CA GLY A 129 5.23 9.65 63.07
C GLY A 129 4.49 10.09 64.34
N ALA A 130 3.92 11.29 64.36
CA ALA A 130 3.17 11.80 65.51
C ALA A 130 1.79 11.14 65.67
N ARG A 131 1.19 10.67 64.56
CA ARG A 131 -0.06 9.90 64.54
C ARG A 131 0.03 8.80 63.50
N ASP A 132 -0.71 7.72 63.72
CA ASP A 132 -0.86 6.66 62.73
C ASP A 132 -2.07 6.89 61.81
N ASN A 133 -3.14 7.53 62.31
CA ASN A 133 -4.34 7.83 61.53
C ASN A 133 -4.74 9.30 61.67
N ILE A 134 -5.21 9.92 60.57
CA ILE A 134 -5.81 11.24 60.59
C ILE A 134 -7.15 11.24 59.86
N THR A 135 -8.07 12.05 60.35
CA THR A 135 -9.37 12.29 59.71
C THR A 135 -9.50 13.76 59.36
N VAL A 136 -9.77 14.06 58.09
CA VAL A 136 -9.92 15.41 57.57
C VAL A 136 -11.34 15.59 57.03
N LYS A 137 -12.01 16.67 57.43
CA LYS A 137 -13.32 17.05 56.90
C LYS A 137 -13.23 18.42 56.25
N MET A 138 -13.64 18.55 54.99
CA MET A 138 -13.60 19.83 54.28
C MET A 138 -14.60 19.89 53.12
N PRO A 139 -15.06 21.08 52.71
CA PRO A 139 -15.86 21.22 51.48
C PRO A 139 -15.00 21.02 50.22
N ILE A 140 -15.63 20.68 49.09
CA ILE A 140 -14.99 20.62 47.77
C ILE A 140 -15.86 21.29 46.70
N HIS A 141 -15.24 21.95 45.73
CA HIS A 141 -15.91 22.56 44.58
C HIS A 141 -15.34 22.01 43.26
N ASN A 142 -15.94 22.46 42.15
CA ASN A 142 -15.62 21.93 40.84
C ASN A 142 -14.31 22.50 40.25
N GLU A 143 -13.70 23.48 40.91
CA GLU A 143 -12.42 24.08 40.56
C GLU A 143 -11.23 23.26 41.06
N GLU A 144 -11.41 22.46 42.11
CA GLU A 144 -10.40 21.56 42.67
C GLU A 144 -10.20 20.33 41.77
N ARG A 145 -9.49 20.54 40.65
CA ARG A 145 -9.07 19.48 39.73
C ARG A 145 -7.90 18.68 40.29
N ALA A 146 -7.90 17.37 40.03
CA ALA A 146 -6.86 16.43 40.51
C ALA A 146 -6.65 16.45 42.04
N PHE A 147 -7.74 16.63 42.80
CA PHE A 147 -7.70 16.59 44.26
C PHE A 147 -7.19 15.23 44.77
N GLY A 148 -6.27 15.25 45.74
CA GLY A 148 -5.65 14.07 46.34
C GLY A 148 -4.39 13.58 45.61
N SER A 149 -4.13 14.03 44.38
CA SER A 149 -2.96 13.60 43.60
C SER A 149 -1.63 14.12 44.17
N THR A 150 -1.58 15.34 44.71
CA THR A 150 -0.33 15.87 45.26
C THR A 150 -0.04 15.31 46.64
N LEU A 151 -1.07 15.07 47.45
CA LEU A 151 -0.91 14.26 48.66
C LEU A 151 -0.28 12.90 48.32
N SER A 152 -0.81 12.22 47.30
CA SER A 152 -0.30 10.92 46.86
C SER A 152 1.12 10.97 46.31
N TYR A 153 1.49 12.06 45.62
CA TYR A 153 2.89 12.33 45.24
C TYR A 153 3.81 12.37 46.48
N HIS A 154 3.43 13.10 47.54
CA HIS A 154 4.24 13.15 48.76
C HIS A 154 4.37 11.79 49.46
N ILE A 155 3.29 11.00 49.47
CA ILE A 155 3.31 9.62 49.99
C ILE A 155 4.28 8.77 49.15
N ALA A 156 4.16 8.81 47.82
CA ALA A 156 5.02 8.05 46.91
C ALA A 156 6.50 8.46 46.99
N CYS A 157 6.80 9.76 47.12
CA CYS A 157 8.18 10.23 47.33
C CYS A 157 8.80 9.69 48.62
N LYS A 158 7.99 9.45 49.65
CA LYS A 158 8.48 9.01 50.96
C LYS A 158 8.52 7.48 51.11
N TYR A 159 7.50 6.78 50.59
CA TYR A 159 7.28 5.36 50.82
C TYR A 159 7.30 4.51 49.54
N GLY A 160 7.47 5.13 48.37
CA GLY A 160 7.47 4.46 47.08
C GLY A 160 6.10 3.90 46.70
N GLU A 161 6.10 2.86 45.88
CA GLU A 161 4.89 2.20 45.36
C GLU A 161 4.04 1.53 46.45
N ALA A 162 4.64 1.16 47.58
CA ALA A 162 3.94 0.50 48.69
C ALA A 162 2.88 1.40 49.36
N GLY A 163 2.95 2.72 49.16
CA GLY A 163 2.06 3.69 49.80
C GLY A 163 2.30 3.82 51.31
N LEU A 164 1.30 4.25 52.07
CA LEU A 164 1.44 4.35 53.53
C LEU A 164 1.70 2.96 54.16
N PRO A 165 2.57 2.87 55.19
CA PRO A 165 2.81 1.62 55.90
C PRO A 165 1.53 1.02 56.50
N ALA A 166 1.49 -0.31 56.61
CA ALA A 166 0.35 -1.01 57.21
C ALA A 166 0.02 -0.48 58.62
N GLY A 167 -1.27 -0.23 58.88
CA GLY A 167 -1.76 0.36 60.13
C GLY A 167 -1.86 1.88 60.15
N LYS A 168 -1.46 2.56 59.07
CA LYS A 168 -1.61 4.02 58.91
C LYS A 168 -2.63 4.39 57.84
N SER A 169 -3.53 5.33 58.13
CA SER A 169 -4.54 5.81 57.19
C SER A 169 -4.74 7.33 57.20
N ILE A 170 -5.14 7.86 56.05
CA ILE A 170 -5.66 9.22 55.90
C ILE A 170 -7.10 9.11 55.42
N ASP A 171 -8.05 9.46 56.29
CA ASP A 171 -9.47 9.41 56.02
C ASP A 171 -10.01 10.81 55.72
N ILE A 172 -10.43 11.04 54.48
CA ILE A 172 -10.86 12.34 53.97
C ILE A 172 -12.37 12.29 53.69
N PHE A 173 -13.13 13.16 54.36
CA PHE A 173 -14.57 13.32 54.16
C PHE A 173 -14.85 14.67 53.53
N LEU A 174 -15.49 14.64 52.37
CA LEU A 174 -15.78 15.81 51.56
C LEU A 174 -17.29 15.98 51.37
N GLU A 175 -17.71 17.23 51.26
CA GLU A 175 -19.08 17.59 50.90
C GLU A 175 -19.06 18.66 49.80
N GLY A 176 -19.80 18.43 48.72
CA GLY A 176 -19.85 19.33 47.55
C GLY A 176 -19.65 18.62 46.21
N SER A 177 -19.27 19.36 45.17
CA SER A 177 -19.15 18.85 43.79
C SER A 177 -17.70 18.85 43.34
N ALA A 178 -17.06 17.69 43.18
CA ALA A 178 -15.63 17.59 42.86
C ALA A 178 -15.31 17.86 41.39
N GLY A 179 -14.20 18.54 41.15
CA GLY A 179 -13.68 18.84 39.80
C GLY A 179 -13.15 17.63 39.03
N GLN A 180 -12.65 17.87 37.81
CA GLN A 180 -12.09 16.83 36.94
C GLN A 180 -10.88 16.13 37.56
N SER A 181 -10.73 14.83 37.27
CA SER A 181 -9.64 13.98 37.77
C SER A 181 -9.60 13.83 39.30
N PHE A 182 -10.74 13.96 39.98
CA PHE A 182 -10.87 13.73 41.41
C PHE A 182 -10.22 12.39 41.83
N CYS A 183 -9.35 12.41 42.84
CA CYS A 183 -8.62 11.23 43.33
C CYS A 183 -7.74 10.52 42.27
N ALA A 184 -7.21 11.25 41.28
CA ALA A 184 -6.24 10.67 40.37
C ALA A 184 -4.95 10.25 41.10
N PHE A 185 -4.42 9.07 40.77
CA PHE A 185 -3.22 8.48 41.39
C PHE A 185 -3.28 8.33 42.91
N LEU A 186 -4.48 8.21 43.48
CA LEU A 186 -4.66 8.12 44.92
C LEU A 186 -3.92 6.88 45.49
N ALA A 187 -2.99 7.13 46.41
CA ALA A 187 -2.07 6.13 46.94
C ALA A 187 -2.70 5.24 48.01
N ARG A 188 -2.12 4.05 48.20
CA ARG A 188 -2.49 3.10 49.27
C ARG A 188 -2.44 3.75 50.66
N GLY A 189 -3.48 3.50 51.45
CA GLY A 189 -3.69 4.06 52.79
C GLY A 189 -4.44 5.40 52.82
N VAL A 190 -4.84 5.95 51.67
CA VAL A 190 -5.72 7.13 51.62
C VAL A 190 -7.14 6.71 51.25
N ASN A 191 -8.10 7.08 52.10
CA ASN A 191 -9.52 6.81 51.93
C ASN A 191 -10.25 8.13 51.73
N VAL A 192 -11.00 8.27 50.65
CA VAL A 192 -11.73 9.50 50.33
C VAL A 192 -13.21 9.18 50.17
N THR A 193 -14.03 9.83 50.99
CA THR A 193 -15.50 9.77 50.94
C THR A 193 -16.04 11.13 50.53
N LEU A 194 -16.79 11.17 49.43
CA LEU A 194 -17.47 12.35 48.92
C LEU A 194 -18.98 12.20 49.09
N LYS A 195 -19.59 13.15 49.80
CA LYS A 195 -21.03 13.40 49.81
C LYS A 195 -21.36 14.47 48.79
N GLY A 196 -21.77 14.06 47.59
CA GLY A 196 -22.03 14.93 46.44
C GLY A 196 -21.80 14.22 45.11
N ASP A 197 -21.31 14.96 44.12
CA ASP A 197 -21.04 14.51 42.76
C ASP A 197 -19.60 14.82 42.32
N ALA A 198 -19.10 14.12 41.30
CA ALA A 198 -17.76 14.32 40.77
C ALA A 198 -17.75 14.38 39.23
N ASN A 199 -16.89 15.22 38.67
CA ASN A 199 -16.74 15.37 37.23
C ASN A 199 -15.94 14.20 36.59
N ASP A 200 -15.61 14.32 35.30
CA ASP A 200 -14.88 13.31 34.53
C ASP A 200 -13.54 12.90 35.18
N TYR A 201 -13.09 11.67 34.89
CA TYR A 201 -11.80 11.09 35.28
C TYR A 201 -11.61 10.77 36.77
N VAL A 202 -12.69 10.52 37.52
CA VAL A 202 -12.60 10.06 38.91
C VAL A 202 -11.68 8.84 39.02
N GLY A 203 -10.70 8.88 39.92
CA GLY A 203 -9.81 7.75 40.19
C GLY A 203 -8.92 7.36 39.01
N LYS A 204 -8.62 8.28 38.09
CA LYS A 204 -7.67 8.04 36.99
C LYS A 204 -6.32 7.58 37.55
N GLY A 205 -5.86 6.42 37.10
CA GLY A 205 -4.60 5.83 37.56
C GLY A 205 -4.58 5.53 39.05
N LEU A 206 -5.70 5.14 39.67
CA LEU A 206 -5.76 4.78 41.09
C LEU A 206 -4.68 3.74 41.46
N CYS A 207 -3.94 4.01 42.54
CA CYS A 207 -2.76 3.25 42.98
C CYS A 207 -2.93 2.73 44.42
N GLY A 208 -4.04 2.05 44.70
CA GLY A 208 -4.32 1.39 45.97
C GLY A 208 -5.15 2.21 46.96
N GLY A 209 -5.49 3.46 46.64
CA GLY A 209 -6.41 4.26 47.45
C GLY A 209 -7.86 3.78 47.36
N ASN A 210 -8.71 4.28 48.27
CA ASN A 210 -10.13 3.94 48.33
C ASN A 210 -10.99 5.18 48.07
N ILE A 211 -11.96 5.08 47.15
CA ILE A 211 -12.86 6.17 46.76
C ILE A 211 -14.29 5.76 47.04
N ILE A 212 -15.05 6.60 47.75
CA ILE A 212 -16.47 6.41 48.01
C ILE A 212 -17.18 7.69 47.57
N ILE A 213 -18.20 7.57 46.70
CA ILE A 213 -19.03 8.71 46.28
C ILE A 213 -20.49 8.35 46.56
N THR A 214 -21.15 9.23 47.31
CA THR A 214 -22.54 9.10 47.71
C THR A 214 -23.27 10.43 47.50
N PRO A 215 -24.53 10.44 47.03
CA PRO A 215 -25.35 11.64 47.00
C PRO A 215 -25.47 12.29 48.40
N PRO A 216 -25.72 13.61 48.49
CA PRO A 216 -25.98 14.26 49.77
C PRO A 216 -27.21 13.67 50.46
N ASP A 217 -27.22 13.59 51.79
CA ASP A 217 -28.34 12.98 52.55
C ASP A 217 -29.66 13.78 52.42
N THR A 218 -29.58 15.02 51.91
CA THR A 218 -30.69 15.97 51.79
C THR A 218 -31.44 15.89 50.46
N VAL A 219 -30.96 15.12 49.48
CA VAL A 219 -31.58 15.05 48.15
C VAL A 219 -32.69 13.99 48.07
N PRO A 220 -33.84 14.29 47.44
CA PRO A 220 -34.97 13.36 47.40
C PRO A 220 -34.91 12.34 46.26
N PHE A 221 -33.93 12.44 45.35
CA PHE A 221 -33.87 11.59 44.15
C PHE A 221 -33.32 10.20 44.45
N GLU A 222 -33.72 9.23 43.64
CA GLU A 222 -33.21 7.85 43.70
C GLU A 222 -31.83 7.76 43.04
N SER A 223 -30.82 7.33 43.80
CA SER A 223 -29.42 7.36 43.37
C SER A 223 -29.16 6.56 42.10
N HIS A 224 -29.78 5.39 41.98
CA HIS A 224 -29.63 4.49 40.82
C HIS A 224 -30.29 5.00 39.52
N LEU A 225 -30.98 6.16 39.57
CA LEU A 225 -31.56 6.83 38.40
C LEU A 225 -30.82 8.12 38.02
N ASN A 226 -29.77 8.50 38.76
CA ASN A 226 -29.11 9.79 38.63
C ASN A 226 -27.59 9.66 38.49
N VAL A 227 -27.00 10.48 37.63
CA VAL A 227 -25.55 10.51 37.41
C VAL A 227 -24.86 11.26 38.54
N ILE A 228 -23.90 10.61 39.20
CA ILE A 228 -23.12 11.17 40.32
C ILE A 228 -21.62 11.27 40.00
N ALA A 229 -21.17 10.62 38.92
CA ALA A 229 -19.78 10.62 38.48
C ALA A 229 -19.72 10.81 36.96
N GLY A 230 -18.83 11.69 36.50
CA GLY A 230 -18.63 11.98 35.08
C GLY A 230 -18.01 10.83 34.27
N ASN A 231 -17.58 11.15 33.06
CA ASN A 231 -17.04 10.19 32.11
C ASN A 231 -15.61 9.76 32.46
N VAL A 232 -15.21 8.58 31.97
CA VAL A 232 -13.83 8.07 31.99
C VAL A 232 -13.33 7.81 33.42
N CYS A 233 -14.22 7.34 34.30
CA CYS A 233 -13.86 6.94 35.65
C CYS A 233 -12.93 5.71 35.63
N LEU A 234 -11.96 5.71 36.55
CA LEU A 234 -10.99 4.63 36.80
C LEU A 234 -10.09 4.31 35.61
N TYR A 235 -9.78 5.33 34.82
CA TYR A 235 -8.96 5.17 33.63
C TYR A 235 -7.51 4.79 33.95
N GLY A 236 -7.05 3.64 33.46
CA GLY A 236 -5.69 3.16 33.70
C GLY A 236 -5.39 2.84 35.16
N ALA A 237 -6.43 2.61 35.96
CA ALA A 237 -6.30 2.37 37.38
C ALA A 237 -5.75 0.98 37.66
N THR A 238 -4.73 0.87 38.53
CA THR A 238 -3.93 -0.35 38.69
C THR A 238 -4.26 -1.12 39.96
N GLU A 239 -4.72 -0.44 41.01
CA GLU A 239 -5.07 -1.07 42.29
C GLU A 239 -5.98 -0.14 43.09
N GLY A 240 -6.79 -0.67 44.01
CA GLY A 240 -7.61 0.11 44.94
C GLY A 240 -9.09 -0.29 44.91
N THR A 241 -9.93 0.46 45.63
CA THR A 241 -11.38 0.25 45.62
C THR A 241 -12.16 1.52 45.31
N ALA A 242 -13.29 1.37 44.61
CA ALA A 242 -14.18 2.47 44.26
C ALA A 242 -15.66 2.09 44.41
N TYR A 243 -16.39 2.86 45.22
CA TYR A 243 -17.80 2.60 45.56
C TYR A 243 -18.66 3.81 45.20
N PHE A 244 -19.50 3.70 44.17
CA PHE A 244 -20.31 4.81 43.65
C PHE A 244 -21.81 4.53 43.82
N ARG A 245 -22.45 5.19 44.79
CA ARG A 245 -23.91 5.12 45.03
C ARG A 245 -24.68 6.00 44.06
N GLY A 246 -24.68 5.62 42.80
CA GLY A 246 -25.42 6.25 41.71
C GLY A 246 -24.85 5.85 40.35
N ILE A 247 -25.28 6.53 39.28
CA ILE A 247 -24.85 6.23 37.91
C ILE A 247 -23.50 6.92 37.61
N ALA A 248 -22.54 6.19 37.06
CA ALA A 248 -21.42 6.79 36.34
C ALA A 248 -21.87 7.09 34.90
N ALA A 249 -21.43 8.20 34.33
CA ALA A 249 -21.84 8.64 32.99
C ALA A 249 -21.42 7.66 31.87
N GLU A 250 -21.23 8.14 30.65
CA GLU A 250 -21.03 7.26 29.49
C GLU A 250 -19.84 6.32 29.60
N ARG A 251 -18.74 6.68 30.27
CA ARG A 251 -17.52 5.85 30.31
C ARG A 251 -17.11 5.47 31.73
N PHE A 252 -17.04 4.17 32.03
CA PHE A 252 -16.68 3.66 33.37
C PHE A 252 -15.73 2.46 33.28
N CYS A 253 -14.70 2.42 34.12
CA CYS A 253 -13.66 1.36 34.15
C CYS A 253 -12.95 1.14 32.79
N VAL A 254 -12.73 2.23 32.05
CA VAL A 254 -11.99 2.17 30.79
C VAL A 254 -10.51 1.91 31.08
N ARG A 255 -9.92 0.83 30.55
CA ARG A 255 -8.54 0.41 30.92
C ARG A 255 -8.33 0.23 32.41
N ASN A 256 -9.33 -0.27 33.13
CA ASN A 256 -9.10 -0.75 34.48
C ASN A 256 -8.13 -1.95 34.41
N SER A 257 -7.11 -1.94 35.27
CA SER A 257 -6.05 -2.94 35.32
C SER A 257 -6.00 -3.68 36.66
N GLY A 258 -6.72 -3.23 37.67
CA GLY A 258 -6.69 -3.90 38.98
C GLY A 258 -7.57 -3.29 40.08
N VAL A 259 -8.38 -2.27 39.80
CA VAL A 259 -9.33 -1.73 40.79
C VAL A 259 -10.54 -2.64 40.94
N THR A 260 -11.00 -2.79 42.18
CA THR A 260 -12.30 -3.36 42.50
C THR A 260 -13.34 -2.25 42.64
N ALA A 261 -14.37 -2.25 41.79
CA ALA A 261 -15.37 -1.18 41.75
C ALA A 261 -16.81 -1.70 41.86
N VAL A 262 -17.66 -1.00 42.60
CA VAL A 262 -19.11 -1.26 42.66
C VAL A 262 -19.87 0.03 42.35
N VAL A 263 -20.84 -0.04 41.44
CA VAL A 263 -21.62 1.12 40.98
C VAL A 263 -23.08 0.77 40.72
N GLU A 264 -23.99 1.71 40.96
CA GLU A 264 -25.43 1.49 40.77
C GLU A 264 -25.90 1.60 39.30
N GLY A 265 -25.05 2.04 38.38
CA GLY A 265 -25.33 2.03 36.94
C GLY A 265 -24.22 2.70 36.12
N VAL A 266 -24.19 2.43 34.81
CA VAL A 266 -23.22 3.02 33.87
C VAL A 266 -23.90 3.38 32.55
N GLY A 267 -23.40 4.40 31.85
CA GLY A 267 -23.83 4.72 30.49
C GLY A 267 -23.35 3.71 29.44
N ASP A 268 -23.15 4.16 28.19
CA ASP A 268 -22.89 3.25 27.07
C ASP A 268 -21.61 2.39 27.24
N HIS A 269 -20.52 3.02 27.62
CA HIS A 269 -19.18 2.46 27.53
C HIS A 269 -18.62 1.97 28.90
N GLY A 270 -19.12 0.84 29.38
CA GLY A 270 -18.57 0.14 30.55
C GLY A 270 -17.46 -0.85 30.21
N CYS A 271 -16.38 -0.86 31.01
CA CYS A 271 -15.28 -1.84 30.94
C CYS A 271 -14.53 -1.90 29.59
N GLU A 272 -14.49 -0.81 28.82
CA GLU A 272 -13.73 -0.77 27.56
C GLU A 272 -12.23 -0.94 27.81
N TYR A 273 -11.57 -1.78 27.02
CA TYR A 273 -10.12 -2.03 27.11
C TYR A 273 -9.64 -2.44 28.52
N MET A 274 -10.52 -2.97 29.35
CA MET A 274 -10.16 -3.44 30.69
C MET A 274 -9.23 -4.65 30.56
N THR A 275 -8.10 -4.59 31.28
CA THR A 275 -7.02 -5.58 31.27
C THR A 275 -6.90 -6.31 32.61
N GLY A 276 -7.61 -5.86 33.65
CA GLY A 276 -7.60 -6.45 34.98
C GLY A 276 -8.62 -5.78 35.91
N GLY A 277 -8.64 -6.19 37.17
CA GLY A 277 -9.58 -5.67 38.17
C GLY A 277 -10.94 -6.36 38.16
N LEU A 278 -11.83 -5.87 39.02
CA LEU A 278 -13.12 -6.47 39.30
C LEU A 278 -14.20 -5.39 39.35
N VAL A 279 -15.30 -5.58 38.63
CA VAL A 279 -16.36 -4.56 38.55
C VAL A 279 -17.72 -5.20 38.84
N VAL A 280 -18.53 -4.60 39.71
CA VAL A 280 -19.91 -5.00 39.97
C VAL A 280 -20.85 -3.84 39.62
N ILE A 281 -21.83 -4.08 38.75
CA ILE A 281 -22.79 -3.08 38.29
C ILE A 281 -24.20 -3.53 38.68
N LEU A 282 -24.88 -2.71 39.48
CA LEU A 282 -26.16 -3.07 40.09
C LEU A 282 -27.38 -2.54 39.33
N GLY A 283 -27.17 -1.72 38.31
CA GLY A 283 -28.25 -1.13 37.54
C GLY A 283 -27.98 -1.04 36.05
N LEU A 284 -28.59 -0.05 35.39
CA LEU A 284 -28.61 0.02 33.93
C LEU A 284 -27.19 0.10 33.36
N THR A 285 -27.02 -0.57 32.22
CA THR A 285 -25.84 -0.45 31.35
C THR A 285 -26.29 0.01 29.98
N GLY A 286 -25.46 0.77 29.29
CA GLY A 286 -25.68 1.14 27.89
C GLY A 286 -24.89 0.26 26.90
N ARG A 287 -24.82 0.73 25.66
CA ARG A 287 -24.29 0.01 24.47
C ARG A 287 -22.77 0.04 24.39
N ASN A 288 -22.17 -1.01 23.84
CA ASN A 288 -20.72 -1.15 23.63
C ASN A 288 -19.95 -1.49 24.91
N PHE A 289 -20.60 -2.24 25.80
CA PHE A 289 -19.98 -2.76 27.01
C PHE A 289 -18.87 -3.77 26.66
N ALA A 290 -17.78 -3.76 27.44
CA ALA A 290 -16.61 -4.64 27.34
C ALA A 290 -15.88 -4.61 25.97
N ALA A 291 -16.02 -3.54 25.19
CA ALA A 291 -15.32 -3.41 23.93
C ALA A 291 -13.79 -3.42 24.12
N GLY A 292 -13.11 -4.40 23.51
CA GLY A 292 -11.66 -4.56 23.63
C GLY A 292 -11.18 -5.01 25.00
N MET A 293 -12.07 -5.52 25.86
CA MET A 293 -11.71 -6.09 27.15
C MET A 293 -10.91 -7.39 26.96
N SER A 294 -9.72 -7.47 27.56
CA SER A 294 -8.82 -8.63 27.46
C SER A 294 -8.51 -9.26 28.82
N GLY A 295 -8.82 -8.59 29.93
CA GLY A 295 -8.60 -9.11 31.28
C GLY A 295 -9.54 -8.52 32.34
N GLY A 296 -9.49 -9.08 33.54
CA GLY A 296 -10.39 -8.76 34.65
C GLY A 296 -11.78 -9.39 34.50
N ILE A 297 -12.67 -9.10 35.47
CA ILE A 297 -14.02 -9.68 35.53
C ILE A 297 -15.04 -8.57 35.83
N ALA A 298 -16.18 -8.60 35.14
CA ALA A 298 -17.33 -7.77 35.49
C ALA A 298 -18.55 -8.63 35.82
N TYR A 299 -19.27 -8.29 36.89
CA TYR A 299 -20.55 -8.85 37.29
C TYR A 299 -21.64 -7.80 37.09
N VAL A 300 -22.60 -8.09 36.23
CA VAL A 300 -23.67 -7.14 35.89
C VAL A 300 -25.01 -7.74 36.28
N TYR A 301 -25.80 -6.99 37.05
CA TYR A 301 -27.19 -7.33 37.32
C TYR A 301 -28.05 -6.94 36.11
N ASP A 302 -28.51 -7.94 35.34
CA ASP A 302 -29.36 -7.73 34.16
C ASP A 302 -30.81 -7.46 34.59
N ILE A 303 -31.13 -6.19 34.87
CA ILE A 303 -32.42 -5.77 35.42
C ILE A 303 -33.59 -6.22 34.52
N ASP A 304 -33.48 -5.97 33.22
CA ASP A 304 -34.55 -6.07 32.24
C ASP A 304 -34.33 -7.18 31.18
N GLY A 305 -33.24 -7.94 31.29
CA GLY A 305 -32.90 -9.00 30.33
C GLY A 305 -32.28 -8.47 29.04
N SER A 306 -31.96 -7.17 28.96
CA SER A 306 -31.44 -6.50 27.76
C SER A 306 -29.92 -6.34 27.74
N PHE A 307 -29.19 -6.91 28.70
CA PHE A 307 -27.73 -6.72 28.77
C PHE A 307 -27.00 -7.34 27.57
N LYS A 308 -27.31 -8.57 27.19
CA LYS A 308 -26.63 -9.30 26.11
C LYS A 308 -26.45 -8.53 24.78
N PRO A 309 -27.48 -7.88 24.19
CA PRO A 309 -27.33 -7.13 22.94
C PRO A 309 -26.50 -5.84 23.08
N LYS A 310 -26.18 -5.40 24.30
CA LYS A 310 -25.40 -4.19 24.58
C LYS A 310 -23.89 -4.48 24.71
N VAL A 311 -23.51 -5.74 24.81
CA VAL A 311 -22.12 -6.19 24.96
C VAL A 311 -21.46 -6.34 23.59
N ASN A 312 -20.20 -5.94 23.47
CA ASN A 312 -19.39 -6.30 22.31
C ASN A 312 -18.91 -7.77 22.44
N PRO A 313 -19.38 -8.69 21.58
CA PRO A 313 -19.12 -10.11 21.75
C PRO A 313 -17.75 -10.56 21.23
N GLU A 314 -16.95 -9.68 20.62
CA GLU A 314 -15.69 -10.06 19.95
C GLU A 314 -14.65 -10.65 20.92
N SER A 315 -14.55 -10.12 22.14
CA SER A 315 -13.46 -10.45 23.07
C SER A 315 -13.90 -11.09 24.40
N VAL A 316 -15.21 -11.21 24.65
CA VAL A 316 -15.74 -11.69 25.94
C VAL A 316 -16.82 -12.75 25.79
N GLU A 317 -16.91 -13.60 26.82
CA GLU A 317 -18.00 -14.55 27.04
C GLU A 317 -18.93 -14.06 28.15
N LEU A 318 -20.23 -14.36 28.03
CA LEU A 318 -21.22 -14.08 29.05
C LEU A 318 -21.64 -15.39 29.73
N LEU A 319 -21.35 -15.50 31.03
CA LEU A 319 -21.60 -16.69 31.85
C LEU A 319 -22.59 -16.39 32.98
N PRO A 320 -23.37 -17.37 33.45
CA PRO A 320 -24.22 -17.20 34.62
C PRO A 320 -23.40 -17.19 35.92
N LEU A 321 -23.89 -16.49 36.96
CA LEU A 321 -23.29 -16.50 38.30
C LEU A 321 -23.64 -17.79 39.06
N GLN A 322 -22.87 -18.86 38.83
CA GLN A 322 -23.12 -20.19 39.41
C GLN A 322 -21.98 -20.74 40.27
N LEU A 323 -20.75 -20.27 40.08
CA LEU A 323 -19.60 -20.75 40.87
C LEU A 323 -19.70 -20.21 42.30
N ASP A 324 -19.55 -21.08 43.30
CA ASP A 324 -19.69 -20.72 44.72
C ASP A 324 -18.73 -19.60 45.15
N GLU A 325 -17.50 -19.60 44.60
CA GLU A 325 -16.50 -18.56 44.84
C GLU A 325 -16.94 -17.19 44.30
N ASP A 326 -17.46 -17.15 43.06
CA ASP A 326 -17.97 -15.92 42.46
C ASP A 326 -19.20 -15.40 43.22
N VAL A 327 -20.09 -16.31 43.65
CA VAL A 327 -21.28 -15.98 44.45
C VAL A 327 -20.89 -15.37 45.81
N ALA A 328 -19.92 -15.98 46.50
CA ALA A 328 -19.42 -15.46 47.77
C ALA A 328 -18.78 -14.08 47.61
N LEU A 329 -17.99 -13.89 46.55
CA LEU A 329 -17.33 -12.62 46.23
C LEU A 329 -18.33 -11.50 45.93
N VAL A 330 -19.33 -11.75 45.07
CA VAL A 330 -20.36 -10.73 44.78
C VAL A 330 -21.14 -10.36 46.04
N LYS A 331 -21.52 -11.34 46.86
CA LYS A 331 -22.20 -11.06 48.14
C LYS A 331 -21.35 -10.21 49.09
N GLN A 332 -20.06 -10.51 49.19
CA GLN A 332 -19.14 -9.72 50.00
C GLN A 332 -19.05 -8.28 49.50
N LEU A 333 -18.88 -8.08 48.18
CA LEU A 333 -18.81 -6.73 47.61
C LEU A 333 -20.11 -5.94 47.76
N LEU A 334 -21.26 -6.60 47.73
CA LEU A 334 -22.55 -5.97 48.05
C LEU A 334 -22.64 -5.58 49.53
N ALA A 335 -22.18 -6.44 50.44
CA ALA A 335 -22.16 -6.13 51.87
C ALA A 335 -21.23 -4.94 52.17
N ASP A 336 -20.02 -4.94 51.60
CA ASP A 336 -19.06 -3.84 51.70
C ASP A 336 -19.65 -2.54 51.11
N PHE A 337 -20.36 -2.64 49.99
CA PHE A 337 -21.01 -1.49 49.37
C PHE A 337 -22.14 -0.92 50.23
N ILE A 338 -22.93 -1.77 50.91
CA ILE A 338 -23.94 -1.32 51.88
C ILE A 338 -23.27 -0.64 53.07
N GLU A 339 -22.24 -1.24 53.66
CA GLU A 339 -21.54 -0.67 54.83
C GLU A 339 -20.95 0.71 54.51
N LYS A 340 -20.37 0.86 53.31
CA LYS A 340 -19.67 2.10 52.92
C LYS A 340 -20.57 3.18 52.36
N THR A 341 -21.74 2.82 51.83
CA THR A 341 -22.59 3.76 51.10
C THR A 341 -24.04 3.81 51.55
N ASP A 342 -24.51 2.91 52.41
CA ASP A 342 -25.95 2.77 52.72
C ASP A 342 -26.82 2.56 51.45
N SER A 343 -26.30 1.90 50.41
CA SER A 343 -27.04 1.64 49.17
C SER A 343 -28.29 0.78 49.43
N LYS A 344 -29.46 1.35 49.14
CA LYS A 344 -30.76 0.64 49.22
C LYS A 344 -30.87 -0.45 48.16
N VAL A 345 -30.33 -0.21 46.97
CA VAL A 345 -30.34 -1.17 45.85
C VAL A 345 -29.57 -2.42 46.23
N ALA A 346 -28.34 -2.26 46.74
CA ALA A 346 -27.52 -3.41 47.15
C ALA A 346 -28.17 -4.21 48.29
N LYS A 347 -28.82 -3.51 49.24
CA LYS A 347 -29.57 -4.15 50.34
C LYS A 347 -30.74 -4.99 49.81
N GLU A 348 -31.54 -4.44 48.91
CA GLU A 348 -32.66 -5.16 48.29
C GLU A 348 -32.20 -6.40 47.49
N LEU A 349 -31.07 -6.29 46.78
CA LEU A 349 -30.48 -7.40 46.03
C LEU A 349 -29.99 -8.53 46.96
N LEU A 350 -29.40 -8.19 48.11
CA LEU A 350 -28.95 -9.18 49.10
C LEU A 350 -30.13 -9.82 49.85
N ASP A 351 -31.14 -9.04 50.24
CA ASP A 351 -32.34 -9.54 50.92
C ASP A 351 -33.11 -10.54 50.01
N ASN A 352 -33.08 -10.34 48.69
CA ASN A 352 -33.75 -11.19 47.69
C ASN A 352 -32.79 -12.09 46.88
N TRP A 353 -31.63 -12.44 47.44
CA TRP A 353 -30.53 -13.07 46.69
C TRP A 353 -30.94 -14.31 45.88
N ALA A 354 -31.79 -15.17 46.44
CA ALA A 354 -32.20 -16.42 45.78
C ALA A 354 -32.89 -16.20 44.42
N GLN A 355 -33.60 -15.08 44.24
CA GLN A 355 -34.23 -14.71 42.97
C GLN A 355 -33.26 -13.95 42.06
N VAL A 356 -32.48 -13.06 42.68
CA VAL A 356 -31.58 -12.10 42.02
C VAL A 356 -30.35 -12.77 41.40
N GLN A 357 -29.82 -13.83 42.02
CA GLN A 357 -28.60 -14.51 41.54
C GLN A 357 -28.69 -14.94 40.08
N SER A 358 -29.87 -15.44 39.65
CA SER A 358 -30.10 -15.90 38.28
C SER A 358 -30.00 -14.80 37.21
N LYS A 359 -30.08 -13.54 37.62
CA LYS A 359 -30.00 -12.36 36.74
C LYS A 359 -28.60 -11.73 36.70
N PHE A 360 -27.67 -12.21 37.52
CA PHE A 360 -26.27 -11.75 37.43
C PHE A 360 -25.57 -12.44 36.26
N VAL A 361 -24.94 -11.62 35.41
CA VAL A 361 -24.13 -12.05 34.28
C VAL A 361 -22.66 -11.77 34.58
N LYS A 362 -21.83 -12.80 34.50
CA LYS A 362 -20.37 -12.71 34.53
C LYS A 362 -19.86 -12.44 33.12
N VAL A 363 -19.16 -11.33 32.94
CA VAL A 363 -18.46 -10.98 31.70
C VAL A 363 -17.01 -11.42 31.83
N PHE A 364 -16.58 -12.38 31.01
CA PHE A 364 -15.29 -13.05 31.13
C PHE A 364 -14.53 -13.08 29.79
N PRO A 365 -13.43 -12.31 29.64
CA PRO A 365 -12.64 -12.27 28.41
C PRO A 365 -12.02 -13.62 28.02
N TYR A 366 -12.06 -13.96 26.72
CA TYR A 366 -11.49 -15.22 26.22
C TYR A 366 -9.97 -15.32 26.45
N GLU A 367 -9.24 -14.20 26.27
CA GLU A 367 -7.80 -14.16 26.51
C GLU A 367 -7.46 -14.43 27.98
N TYR A 368 -8.27 -13.89 28.91
CA TYR A 368 -8.06 -14.12 30.33
C TYR A 368 -8.39 -15.54 30.76
N GLN A 369 -9.47 -16.13 30.23
CA GLN A 369 -9.78 -17.55 30.41
C GLN A 369 -8.62 -18.44 29.97
N LYS A 370 -8.02 -18.13 28.82
CA LYS A 370 -6.86 -18.85 28.31
C LYS A 370 -5.65 -18.70 29.23
N ALA A 371 -5.35 -17.47 29.68
CA ALA A 371 -4.25 -17.22 30.60
C ALA A 371 -4.40 -18.01 31.91
N LEU A 372 -5.61 -18.09 32.48
CA LEU A 372 -5.85 -18.87 33.70
C LEU A 372 -5.70 -20.38 33.47
N LYS A 373 -6.12 -20.90 32.31
CA LYS A 373 -5.89 -22.30 31.94
C LYS A 373 -4.40 -22.60 31.80
N ASP A 374 -3.67 -21.75 31.08
CA ASP A 374 -2.23 -21.88 30.89
C ASP A 374 -1.48 -21.82 32.25
N MET A 375 -1.91 -20.94 33.17
CA MET A 375 -1.35 -20.84 34.52
C MET A 375 -1.67 -22.07 35.38
N ALA A 376 -2.90 -22.57 35.35
CA ALA A 376 -3.29 -23.78 36.08
C ALA A 376 -2.56 -25.03 35.55
N GLU A 377 -2.33 -25.11 34.24
CA GLU A 377 -1.51 -26.16 33.63
C GLU A 377 -0.03 -26.04 34.04
N GLN A 378 0.52 -24.83 34.14
CA GLN A 378 1.88 -24.59 34.62
C GLN A 378 2.05 -24.92 36.12
N GLU A 379 1.08 -24.57 36.95
CA GLU A 379 1.06 -24.90 38.38
C GLU A 379 0.87 -26.41 38.61
N ALA A 380 0.09 -27.09 37.77
CA ALA A 380 -0.06 -28.56 37.81
C ALA A 380 1.22 -29.31 37.42
N VAL A 381 2.09 -28.69 36.60
CA VAL A 381 3.41 -29.22 36.24
C VAL A 381 4.46 -28.92 37.34
N GLN A 382 4.19 -27.98 38.26
CA GLN A 382 5.06 -27.59 39.37
C GLN A 382 4.51 -28.01 40.75
N GLN A 383 4.37 -29.31 41.02
CA GLN A 383 4.37 -29.84 42.40
C GLN A 383 5.59 -30.75 42.65
N PRO A 384 6.18 -30.75 43.87
CA PRO A 384 7.62 -30.93 44.03
C PRO A 384 8.05 -32.40 44.20
N ALA A 385 8.85 -32.90 43.27
CA ALA A 385 9.75 -34.01 43.55
C ALA A 385 10.87 -33.52 44.48
N LYS A 386 11.01 -34.18 45.64
CA LYS A 386 12.03 -33.91 46.67
C LYS A 386 13.42 -33.69 46.05
N VAL A 387 13.93 -32.47 46.16
CA VAL A 387 15.31 -32.14 45.78
C VAL A 387 16.25 -32.57 46.90
N ALA A 388 17.01 -33.64 46.66
CA ALA A 388 18.29 -33.81 47.31
C ALA A 388 19.30 -32.89 46.63
N ALA A 389 19.95 -32.04 47.43
CA ALA A 389 20.95 -31.08 46.99
C ALA A 389 22.13 -31.77 46.30
N ILE A 390 22.55 -31.28 45.13
CA ILE A 390 23.92 -31.48 44.62
C ILE A 390 24.42 -30.19 43.97
N GLU A 391 25.66 -29.88 44.36
CA GLU A 391 26.51 -28.78 43.96
C GLU A 391 27.04 -28.87 42.51
N ASN A 392 27.67 -27.78 42.08
CA ASN A 392 28.35 -27.52 40.81
C ASN A 392 29.24 -28.64 40.23
N GLY A 393 29.33 -28.71 38.89
CA GLY A 393 30.59 -29.05 38.21
C GLY A 393 30.54 -29.77 36.85
N ASN A 394 30.83 -29.01 35.78
CA ASN A 394 31.57 -29.34 34.54
C ASN A 394 31.53 -30.74 33.87
N GLY A 395 31.22 -30.74 32.56
CA GLY A 395 32.14 -31.22 31.51
C GLY A 395 31.90 -32.58 30.83
N LYS A 396 31.45 -32.53 29.56
CA LYS A 396 31.66 -33.43 28.40
C LYS A 396 31.43 -34.96 28.55
N HIS A 397 30.43 -35.51 27.84
CA HIS A 397 30.54 -36.39 26.65
C HIS A 397 29.15 -36.93 26.23
N GLU A 398 28.80 -36.85 24.95
CA GLU A 398 27.72 -37.63 24.29
C GLU A 398 28.18 -39.09 24.09
N PRO A 399 27.31 -40.13 24.01
CA PRO A 399 26.35 -40.26 22.91
C PRO A 399 24.99 -40.99 23.17
N HIS A 400 24.08 -40.73 22.22
CA HIS A 400 22.85 -41.40 21.78
C HIS A 400 22.47 -42.80 22.30
N ILE A 401 21.21 -42.94 22.74
CA ILE A 401 20.34 -44.11 22.48
C ILE A 401 18.93 -43.58 22.13
N LYS A 402 18.36 -44.07 21.02
CA LYS A 402 16.98 -43.78 20.56
C LYS A 402 16.01 -44.71 21.28
N ASP A 403 14.86 -44.17 21.70
CA ASP A 403 13.71 -44.99 22.09
C ASP A 403 12.67 -45.05 20.97
N ILE A 404 12.03 -46.21 20.85
CA ILE A 404 11.41 -46.72 19.62
C ILE A 404 9.89 -46.53 19.56
N GLU A 405 9.34 -45.63 20.39
CA GLU A 405 7.89 -45.41 20.52
C GLU A 405 7.40 -44.04 20.01
N GLU A 406 8.25 -43.28 19.31
CA GLU A 406 7.84 -42.10 18.50
C GLU A 406 7.59 -42.45 17.01
N ALA A 407 7.37 -43.73 16.70
CA ALA A 407 6.99 -44.17 15.37
C ALA A 407 5.46 -44.22 15.25
N ILE A 408 4.93 -43.31 14.42
CA ILE A 408 3.54 -43.24 13.92
C ILE A 408 2.61 -42.34 14.76
N GLN A 409 2.96 -41.06 14.87
CA GLN A 409 1.99 -39.99 14.59
C GLN A 409 2.57 -39.10 13.51
N ASP A 410 1.73 -38.76 12.54
CA ASP A 410 2.10 -38.32 11.20
C ASP A 410 2.53 -36.83 11.21
N VAL A 411 3.68 -36.54 11.83
CA VAL A 411 4.29 -35.20 11.88
C VAL A 411 4.54 -34.67 10.46
N ALA A 412 4.71 -35.56 9.47
CA ALA A 412 4.82 -35.20 8.06
C ALA A 412 3.51 -34.68 7.45
N LEU A 413 2.34 -35.09 7.96
CA LEU A 413 1.04 -34.60 7.49
C LEU A 413 0.66 -33.26 8.13
N GLU A 414 1.03 -33.05 9.39
CA GLU A 414 0.85 -31.76 10.08
C GLU A 414 1.87 -30.71 9.63
N GLN A 415 3.13 -31.06 9.36
CA GLN A 415 4.07 -30.15 8.72
C GLN A 415 3.70 -29.82 7.27
N LYS A 416 3.16 -30.78 6.50
CA LYS A 416 2.57 -30.48 5.17
C LYS A 416 1.29 -29.63 5.23
N ARG A 417 0.57 -29.62 6.35
CA ARG A 417 -0.59 -28.74 6.59
C ARG A 417 -0.17 -27.35 7.09
N ALA A 418 0.87 -27.26 7.92
CA ALA A 418 1.45 -26.00 8.39
C ALA A 418 2.22 -25.27 7.27
N ASP A 419 2.83 -25.99 6.33
CA ASP A 419 3.42 -25.44 5.09
C ASP A 419 2.38 -24.85 4.12
N ARG A 420 1.07 -25.01 4.39
CA ARG A 420 -0.02 -24.58 3.50
C ARG A 420 -0.63 -23.22 3.82
N VAL A 421 -0.32 -22.60 4.95
CA VAL A 421 -0.77 -21.22 5.24
C VAL A 421 0.39 -20.27 5.03
N LEU A 422 0.53 -19.77 3.80
CA LEU A 422 1.50 -18.73 3.47
C LEU A 422 1.21 -17.48 4.32
N ASP A 423 2.26 -16.87 4.88
CA ASP A 423 2.14 -15.64 5.67
C ASP A 423 2.09 -14.43 4.74
N LYS A 424 0.89 -13.90 4.51
CA LYS A 424 0.66 -12.69 3.71
C LYS A 424 1.27 -11.45 4.36
N THR A 425 1.17 -11.33 5.68
CA THR A 425 1.55 -10.13 6.43
C THR A 425 3.06 -9.92 6.42
N ARG A 426 3.84 -11.00 6.56
CA ARG A 426 5.32 -10.99 6.53
C ARG A 426 5.89 -11.61 5.25
N GLY A 427 5.10 -11.76 4.19
CA GLY A 427 5.51 -12.47 2.98
C GLY A 427 6.75 -11.87 2.30
N PHE A 428 6.87 -10.54 2.30
CA PHE A 428 8.04 -9.83 1.74
C PHE A 428 9.32 -10.01 2.57
N VAL A 429 9.20 -10.44 3.84
CA VAL A 429 10.32 -10.75 4.74
C VAL A 429 10.69 -12.23 4.64
N LYS A 430 9.68 -13.12 4.63
CA LYS A 430 9.87 -14.57 4.71
C LYS A 430 10.27 -15.20 3.39
N TYR A 431 9.69 -14.75 2.28
CA TYR A 431 9.88 -15.37 0.98
C TYR A 431 10.85 -14.54 0.17
N LYS A 432 11.80 -15.15 -0.55
CA LYS A 432 12.68 -14.42 -1.47
C LYS A 432 11.98 -14.15 -2.80
N ARG A 433 12.39 -13.08 -3.50
CA ARG A 433 11.95 -12.85 -4.88
C ARG A 433 12.54 -13.96 -5.75
N GLU A 434 11.68 -14.63 -6.50
CA GLU A 434 12.12 -15.65 -7.43
C GLU A 434 12.36 -15.03 -8.80
N SER A 435 13.62 -15.04 -9.22
CA SER A 435 14.13 -14.25 -10.34
C SER A 435 14.37 -15.05 -11.62
N ALA A 436 13.98 -16.33 -11.67
CA ALA A 436 14.14 -17.19 -12.85
C ALA A 436 12.80 -17.35 -13.60
N PRO A 437 12.31 -16.34 -14.33
CA PRO A 437 11.08 -16.45 -15.10
C PRO A 437 11.27 -17.31 -16.36
N TYR A 438 12.52 -17.62 -16.73
CA TYR A 438 12.86 -18.25 -18.00
C TYR A 438 13.28 -19.70 -17.83
N ARG A 439 13.14 -20.48 -18.91
CA ARG A 439 13.75 -21.80 -19.10
C ARG A 439 15.27 -21.70 -19.01
N ASP A 440 15.91 -22.83 -18.78
CA ASP A 440 17.37 -22.93 -18.76
C ASP A 440 17.96 -22.35 -20.07
N ALA A 441 19.01 -21.54 -19.93
CA ALA A 441 19.62 -20.85 -21.06
C ALA A 441 20.28 -21.83 -22.06
N GLY A 442 20.77 -22.98 -21.58
CA GLY A 442 21.40 -24.02 -22.38
C GLY A 442 20.39 -24.75 -23.27
N GLU A 443 19.20 -25.01 -22.75
CA GLU A 443 18.08 -25.60 -23.49
C GLU A 443 17.44 -24.61 -24.45
N ARG A 444 17.04 -23.42 -23.96
CA ARG A 444 16.21 -22.49 -24.75
C ARG A 444 16.92 -21.85 -25.93
N GLN A 445 18.25 -21.80 -25.94
CA GLN A 445 19.03 -21.27 -27.08
C GLN A 445 18.97 -22.19 -28.31
N GLN A 446 18.50 -23.44 -28.17
CA GLN A 446 18.44 -24.44 -29.23
C GLN A 446 17.09 -24.47 -29.97
N ASP A 447 16.09 -23.71 -29.51
CA ASP A 447 14.74 -23.71 -30.07
C ASP A 447 14.13 -22.30 -30.19
N TRP A 448 12.96 -22.22 -30.82
CA TRP A 448 12.19 -20.98 -30.99
C TRP A 448 10.95 -20.90 -30.08
N ASN A 449 10.80 -21.84 -29.14
CA ASN A 449 9.70 -21.85 -28.18
C ASN A 449 9.86 -20.71 -27.16
N GLU A 450 8.78 -20.35 -26.47
CA GLU A 450 8.82 -19.25 -25.50
C GLU A 450 9.92 -19.46 -24.45
N VAL A 451 10.67 -18.40 -24.15
CA VAL A 451 11.76 -18.44 -23.16
C VAL A 451 11.23 -18.59 -21.74
N TYR A 452 9.93 -18.37 -21.50
CA TYR A 452 9.32 -18.39 -20.18
C TYR A 452 9.11 -19.81 -19.62
N ASN A 453 9.41 -20.00 -18.34
CA ASN A 453 9.09 -21.22 -17.59
C ASN A 453 7.77 -21.07 -16.83
N PHE A 454 6.65 -21.09 -17.57
CA PHE A 454 5.30 -20.92 -17.00
C PHE A 454 4.97 -21.91 -15.87
N PRO A 455 5.28 -23.22 -15.96
CA PRO A 455 5.00 -24.16 -14.88
C PRO A 455 5.70 -23.79 -13.57
N HIS A 456 6.98 -23.40 -13.64
CA HIS A 456 7.75 -22.97 -12.47
C HIS A 456 7.17 -21.69 -11.86
N VAL A 457 6.89 -20.68 -12.68
CA VAL A 457 6.29 -19.41 -12.23
C VAL A 457 4.96 -19.63 -11.53
N ARG A 458 4.09 -20.50 -12.07
CA ARG A 458 2.78 -20.80 -11.47
C ARG A 458 2.88 -21.52 -10.13
N LYS A 459 3.82 -22.46 -9.98
CA LYS A 459 4.01 -23.24 -8.75
C LYS A 459 4.22 -22.34 -7.52
N ASN A 460 4.95 -21.24 -7.70
CA ASN A 460 5.33 -20.33 -6.62
C ASN A 460 4.52 -19.02 -6.60
N LEU A 461 3.46 -18.92 -7.42
CA LEU A 461 2.78 -17.65 -7.65
C LEU A 461 2.13 -17.09 -6.40
N LYS A 462 1.46 -17.92 -5.59
CA LYS A 462 0.86 -17.49 -4.32
C LYS A 462 1.92 -16.95 -3.36
N MET A 463 3.10 -17.57 -3.31
CA MET A 463 4.21 -17.10 -2.48
C MET A 463 4.75 -15.74 -2.96
N GLN A 464 4.88 -15.56 -4.27
CA GLN A 464 5.30 -14.27 -4.82
C GLN A 464 4.24 -13.18 -4.64
N ALA A 465 2.94 -13.51 -4.76
CA ALA A 465 1.84 -12.61 -4.46
C ALA A 465 1.78 -12.21 -2.98
N ALA A 466 2.20 -13.10 -2.06
CA ALA A 466 2.33 -12.81 -0.64
C ALA A 466 3.36 -11.69 -0.33
N ARG A 467 4.34 -11.47 -1.21
CA ARG A 467 5.32 -10.37 -1.06
C ARG A 467 4.70 -8.98 -1.27
N CYS A 468 3.52 -8.87 -1.88
CA CYS A 468 2.87 -7.57 -2.06
C CYS A 468 2.41 -7.00 -0.70
N MET A 469 2.87 -5.79 -0.39
CA MET A 469 2.63 -5.10 0.89
C MET A 469 1.28 -4.36 0.99
N GLU A 470 0.45 -4.40 -0.07
CA GLU A 470 -0.83 -3.66 -0.13
C GLU A 470 -0.67 -2.18 0.29
N CYS A 471 0.18 -1.46 -0.44
CA CYS A 471 0.60 -0.11 -0.08
C CYS A 471 -0.58 0.88 0.00
N GLY A 472 -0.50 1.87 0.89
CA GLY A 472 -1.49 2.94 1.01
C GLY A 472 -1.62 3.71 -0.30
N VAL A 473 -0.47 4.16 -0.79
CA VAL A 473 -0.27 4.78 -2.10
C VAL A 473 0.50 3.78 -2.98
N PRO A 474 -0.16 3.02 -3.86
CA PRO A 474 0.50 1.99 -4.64
C PRO A 474 1.17 2.56 -5.90
N PHE A 475 2.42 3.00 -5.78
CA PHE A 475 3.20 3.58 -6.89
C PHE A 475 3.35 2.65 -8.11
N CYS A 476 3.22 1.32 -7.93
CA CYS A 476 3.16 0.38 -9.04
C CYS A 476 1.95 0.61 -9.97
N GLN A 477 0.85 1.17 -9.47
CA GLN A 477 -0.34 1.56 -10.25
C GLN A 477 -0.24 2.98 -10.84
N SER A 478 0.81 3.76 -10.51
CA SER A 478 0.95 5.12 -11.00
C SER A 478 1.13 5.14 -12.52
N ASN A 479 0.30 5.93 -13.22
CA ASN A 479 0.33 6.04 -14.68
C ASN A 479 1.56 6.83 -15.21
N SER A 480 2.35 7.46 -14.34
CA SER A 480 3.53 8.24 -14.72
C SER A 480 4.84 7.45 -14.62
N THR A 481 4.99 6.69 -13.53
CA THR A 481 6.24 5.99 -13.19
C THR A 481 6.05 4.48 -13.11
N GLY A 482 4.88 4.01 -12.68
CA GLY A 482 4.49 2.60 -12.58
C GLY A 482 3.83 2.09 -13.87
N CYS A 483 2.67 1.45 -13.74
CA CYS A 483 1.93 0.91 -14.88
C CYS A 483 1.20 2.01 -15.68
N PRO A 484 1.51 2.24 -16.98
CA PRO A 484 0.84 3.25 -17.79
C PRO A 484 -0.68 3.06 -17.99
N LEU A 485 -1.18 1.84 -17.81
CA LEU A 485 -2.62 1.55 -17.84
C LEU A 485 -3.33 1.89 -16.53
N GLY A 486 -2.57 2.09 -15.45
CA GLY A 486 -3.12 2.22 -14.10
C GLY A 486 -3.66 0.89 -13.54
N ASN A 487 -3.08 -0.26 -13.94
CA ASN A 487 -3.55 -1.57 -13.49
C ASN A 487 -3.69 -1.62 -11.96
N ILE A 488 -4.76 -2.26 -11.46
CA ILE A 488 -5.10 -2.32 -10.04
C ILE A 488 -4.27 -3.39 -9.30
N ILE A 489 -2.93 -3.28 -9.38
CA ILE A 489 -1.95 -4.33 -9.06
C ILE A 489 -2.11 -4.95 -7.67
N PRO A 490 -2.05 -4.18 -6.56
CA PRO A 490 -2.31 -4.71 -5.23
C PRO A 490 -3.56 -5.59 -5.13
N LYS A 491 -4.65 -5.23 -5.81
CA LYS A 491 -5.92 -5.95 -5.69
C LYS A 491 -5.86 -7.31 -6.35
N TRP A 492 -5.43 -7.41 -7.61
CA TRP A 492 -5.34 -8.72 -8.25
C TRP A 492 -4.19 -9.58 -7.70
N ASN A 493 -3.12 -8.98 -7.14
CA ASN A 493 -2.12 -9.75 -6.38
C ASN A 493 -2.75 -10.42 -5.15
N ASP A 494 -3.57 -9.68 -4.41
CA ASP A 494 -4.25 -10.18 -3.23
C ASP A 494 -5.25 -11.30 -3.57
N LEU A 495 -6.02 -11.11 -4.64
CA LEU A 495 -6.96 -12.12 -5.14
C LEU A 495 -6.24 -13.40 -5.60
N VAL A 496 -5.09 -13.28 -6.28
CA VAL A 496 -4.25 -14.45 -6.63
C VAL A 496 -3.74 -15.17 -5.39
N PHE A 497 -3.35 -14.43 -4.34
CA PHE A 497 -2.93 -15.04 -3.07
C PHE A 497 -4.07 -15.87 -2.44
N HIS A 498 -5.29 -15.33 -2.43
CA HIS A 498 -6.49 -16.03 -1.95
C HIS A 498 -7.00 -17.13 -2.89
N GLY A 499 -6.49 -17.22 -4.13
CA GLY A 499 -6.93 -18.19 -5.14
C GLY A 499 -8.22 -17.78 -5.86
N GLU A 500 -8.62 -16.51 -5.77
CA GLU A 500 -9.79 -15.94 -6.45
C GLU A 500 -9.44 -15.51 -7.88
N TRP A 501 -9.07 -16.47 -8.71
CA TRP A 501 -8.50 -16.23 -10.06
C TRP A 501 -9.46 -15.50 -11.01
N GLN A 502 -10.75 -15.83 -10.99
CA GLN A 502 -11.75 -15.16 -11.84
C GLN A 502 -11.92 -13.69 -11.47
N GLU A 503 -11.93 -13.37 -10.18
CA GLU A 503 -11.98 -11.98 -9.72
C GLU A 503 -10.67 -11.25 -10.08
N ALA A 504 -9.52 -11.89 -9.87
CA ALA A 504 -8.22 -11.32 -10.26
C ALA A 504 -8.19 -10.97 -11.75
N LEU A 505 -8.73 -11.87 -12.61
CA LEU A 505 -8.88 -11.63 -14.03
C LEU A 505 -9.80 -10.43 -14.31
N ARG A 506 -10.97 -10.35 -13.67
CA ARG A 506 -11.91 -9.24 -13.88
C ARG A 506 -11.26 -7.90 -13.56
N GLN A 507 -10.53 -7.81 -12.44
CA GLN A 507 -9.80 -6.60 -12.04
C GLN A 507 -8.68 -6.25 -13.02
N LEU A 508 -7.98 -7.26 -13.57
CA LEU A 508 -6.94 -7.06 -14.57
C LEU A 508 -7.51 -6.55 -15.91
N LEU A 509 -8.61 -7.14 -16.40
CA LEU A 509 -9.24 -6.77 -17.68
C LEU A 509 -9.93 -5.41 -17.67
N GLN A 510 -10.30 -4.87 -16.49
CA GLN A 510 -10.82 -3.50 -16.38
C GLN A 510 -9.84 -2.46 -16.96
N THR A 511 -8.54 -2.71 -16.82
CA THR A 511 -7.48 -1.76 -17.14
C THR A 511 -6.66 -2.15 -18.36
N ASN A 512 -6.53 -3.44 -18.65
CA ASN A 512 -5.69 -3.94 -19.74
C ASN A 512 -6.48 -4.80 -20.74
N ASN A 513 -6.40 -4.47 -22.03
CA ASN A 513 -7.00 -5.28 -23.10
C ASN A 513 -6.26 -6.61 -23.30
N PHE A 514 -4.93 -6.58 -23.21
CA PHE A 514 -4.06 -7.70 -23.64
C PHE A 514 -2.99 -8.04 -22.60
N PRO A 515 -3.37 -8.54 -21.40
CA PRO A 515 -2.40 -8.93 -20.39
C PRO A 515 -1.43 -10.02 -20.86
N GLU A 516 -1.82 -10.83 -21.85
CA GLU A 516 -0.97 -11.86 -22.44
C GLU A 516 0.22 -11.28 -23.21
N PHE A 517 0.10 -10.04 -23.72
CA PHE A 517 1.19 -9.34 -24.40
C PHE A 517 2.06 -8.63 -23.37
N THR A 518 1.47 -7.81 -22.49
CA THR A 518 2.22 -7.06 -21.47
C THR A 518 2.94 -8.00 -20.50
N GLY A 519 2.31 -9.10 -20.08
CA GLY A 519 2.92 -10.12 -19.22
C GLY A 519 4.16 -10.80 -19.83
N ARG A 520 4.33 -10.73 -21.16
CA ARG A 520 5.49 -11.30 -21.88
C ARG A 520 6.51 -10.23 -22.30
N VAL A 521 6.08 -9.09 -22.81
CA VAL A 521 7.02 -8.15 -23.48
C VAL A 521 7.25 -6.87 -22.70
N CYS A 522 6.43 -6.55 -21.71
CA CYS A 522 6.61 -5.35 -20.91
C CYS A 522 7.92 -5.44 -20.11
N PRO A 523 8.71 -4.37 -20.00
CA PRO A 523 9.89 -4.33 -19.13
C PRO A 523 9.52 -4.08 -17.65
N ALA A 524 8.22 -4.09 -17.32
CA ALA A 524 7.66 -3.99 -15.97
C ALA A 524 8.01 -2.69 -15.20
N PRO A 525 7.63 -1.50 -15.70
CA PRO A 525 7.77 -0.23 -14.95
C PRO A 525 7.08 -0.25 -13.58
N CYS A 526 5.98 -1.01 -13.46
CA CYS A 526 5.33 -1.29 -12.19
C CYS A 526 6.25 -1.93 -11.13
N GLU A 527 7.20 -2.78 -11.53
CA GLU A 527 8.20 -3.37 -10.62
C GLU A 527 9.30 -2.37 -10.28
N GLY A 528 9.70 -1.53 -11.24
CA GLY A 528 10.65 -0.44 -11.02
C GLY A 528 10.18 0.61 -10.01
N SER A 529 8.87 0.87 -9.96
CA SER A 529 8.21 1.78 -9.00
C SER A 529 7.56 1.05 -7.82
N CYS A 530 7.81 -0.24 -7.65
CA CYS A 530 7.29 -0.99 -6.50
C CYS A 530 7.88 -0.39 -5.21
N VAL A 531 7.01 -0.06 -4.24
CA VAL A 531 7.42 0.50 -2.94
C VAL A 531 8.33 -0.46 -2.17
N LEU A 532 8.12 -1.78 -2.31
CA LEU A 532 8.99 -2.80 -1.71
C LEU A 532 10.43 -2.64 -2.21
N GLY A 533 10.59 -2.27 -3.51
CA GLY A 533 11.84 -2.00 -4.21
C GLY A 533 12.77 -0.98 -3.57
N ILE A 534 12.29 -0.20 -2.58
CA ILE A 534 13.10 0.73 -1.79
C ILE A 534 14.03 -0.02 -0.82
N SER A 535 13.55 -1.14 -0.27
CA SER A 535 14.22 -1.87 0.83
C SER A 535 14.53 -3.33 0.50
N GLU A 536 13.77 -3.93 -0.42
CA GLU A 536 13.82 -5.34 -0.79
C GLU A 536 13.53 -5.47 -2.29
N PRO A 537 13.89 -6.60 -2.94
CA PRO A 537 13.53 -6.81 -4.35
C PRO A 537 12.01 -6.68 -4.59
N ALA A 538 11.63 -6.08 -5.73
CA ALA A 538 10.23 -5.85 -6.07
C ALA A 538 9.39 -7.14 -6.13
N VAL A 539 8.06 -6.99 -6.05
CA VAL A 539 7.11 -8.08 -6.34
C VAL A 539 7.22 -8.45 -7.83
N THR A 540 7.05 -9.73 -8.19
CA THR A 540 7.07 -10.21 -9.58
C THR A 540 5.73 -9.96 -10.30
N ILE A 541 5.33 -8.68 -10.36
CA ILE A 541 4.06 -8.20 -10.90
C ILE A 541 3.81 -8.71 -12.32
N LYS A 542 4.83 -8.65 -13.20
CA LYS A 542 4.72 -9.11 -14.59
C LYS A 542 4.39 -10.60 -14.69
N ASN A 543 5.02 -11.41 -13.85
CA ASN A 543 4.81 -12.86 -13.81
C ASN A 543 3.39 -13.21 -13.34
N ILE A 544 2.89 -12.48 -12.34
CA ILE A 544 1.53 -12.65 -11.82
C ILE A 544 0.49 -12.23 -12.86
N GLU A 545 0.68 -11.10 -13.55
CA GLU A 545 -0.17 -10.68 -14.67
C GLU A 545 -0.26 -11.78 -15.74
N CYS A 546 0.90 -12.29 -16.18
CA CYS A 546 0.97 -13.32 -17.22
C CYS A 546 0.31 -14.64 -16.78
N ALA A 547 0.50 -15.04 -15.52
CA ALA A 547 -0.11 -16.25 -14.99
C ALA A 547 -1.64 -16.16 -14.87
N ILE A 548 -2.20 -15.00 -14.50
CA ILE A 548 -3.65 -14.78 -14.45
C ILE A 548 -4.27 -15.01 -15.82
N ILE A 549 -3.76 -14.35 -16.86
CA ILE A 549 -4.35 -14.41 -18.19
C ILE A 549 -4.18 -15.77 -18.86
N ASP A 550 -3.01 -16.40 -18.71
CA ASP A 550 -2.81 -17.72 -19.29
C ASP A 550 -3.71 -18.77 -18.60
N HIS A 551 -3.88 -18.68 -17.27
CA HIS A 551 -4.84 -19.52 -16.55
C HIS A 551 -6.28 -19.28 -17.04
N ALA A 552 -6.67 -18.02 -17.28
CA ALA A 552 -8.00 -17.70 -17.79
C ALA A 552 -8.29 -18.30 -19.18
N PHE A 553 -7.29 -18.31 -20.07
CA PHE A 553 -7.44 -18.99 -21.37
C PHE A 553 -7.54 -20.51 -21.22
N GLU A 554 -6.73 -21.13 -20.36
CA GLU A 554 -6.79 -22.57 -20.09
C GLU A 554 -8.14 -23.02 -19.52
N GLN A 555 -8.76 -22.17 -18.69
CA GLN A 555 -10.08 -22.44 -18.10
C GLN A 555 -11.25 -22.04 -19.02
N GLY A 556 -10.98 -21.48 -20.20
CA GLY A 556 -12.02 -21.04 -21.14
C GLY A 556 -12.84 -19.83 -20.66
N TRP A 557 -12.28 -18.98 -19.78
CA TRP A 557 -12.96 -17.80 -19.23
C TRP A 557 -12.92 -16.60 -20.18
N ILE A 558 -11.91 -16.52 -21.05
CA ILE A 558 -11.84 -15.50 -22.10
C ILE A 558 -12.70 -15.95 -23.28
N LYS A 559 -13.72 -15.14 -23.61
CA LYS A 559 -14.67 -15.40 -24.72
C LYS A 559 -14.90 -14.12 -25.50
N ALA A 560 -15.36 -14.25 -26.74
CA ALA A 560 -15.72 -13.12 -27.57
C ALA A 560 -16.92 -12.38 -26.93
N GLU A 561 -16.76 -11.07 -26.74
CA GLU A 561 -17.81 -10.17 -26.23
C GLU A 561 -18.40 -9.36 -27.38
N ILE A 562 -19.49 -9.88 -27.98
CA ILE A 562 -20.21 -9.21 -29.05
C ILE A 562 -21.11 -8.11 -28.44
N PRO A 563 -21.05 -6.86 -28.92
CA PRO A 563 -21.90 -5.79 -28.40
C PRO A 563 -23.38 -6.07 -28.71
N GLU A 564 -24.24 -5.94 -27.71
CA GLU A 564 -25.68 -6.20 -27.82
C GLU A 564 -26.38 -5.22 -28.76
N THR A 565 -25.90 -3.98 -28.83
CA THR A 565 -26.47 -2.91 -29.65
C THR A 565 -25.39 -2.28 -30.52
N ARG A 566 -25.70 -2.04 -31.80
CA ARG A 566 -24.83 -1.32 -32.74
C ARG A 566 -25.28 0.13 -32.88
N THR A 567 -24.33 1.06 -32.78
CA THR A 567 -24.56 2.51 -32.89
C THR A 567 -24.80 2.99 -34.32
N GLY A 568 -24.49 2.15 -35.31
CA GLY A 568 -24.51 2.53 -36.74
C GLY A 568 -23.31 3.35 -37.20
N LYS A 569 -22.44 3.82 -36.29
CA LYS A 569 -21.22 4.57 -36.61
C LYS A 569 -20.10 3.64 -37.07
N ARG A 570 -19.31 4.08 -38.05
CA ARG A 570 -18.20 3.33 -38.64
C ARG A 570 -16.88 4.02 -38.36
N VAL A 571 -15.91 3.27 -37.84
CA VAL A 571 -14.56 3.75 -37.54
C VAL A 571 -13.52 2.97 -38.33
N ALA A 572 -12.62 3.69 -39.01
CA ALA A 572 -11.44 3.10 -39.64
C ALA A 572 -10.22 3.26 -38.71
N ILE A 573 -9.48 2.19 -38.50
CA ILE A 573 -8.22 2.21 -37.74
C ILE A 573 -7.08 1.82 -38.69
N VAL A 574 -6.08 2.69 -38.83
CA VAL A 574 -4.95 2.49 -39.74
C VAL A 574 -3.74 1.98 -38.96
N GLY A 575 -3.40 0.71 -39.17
CA GLY A 575 -2.31 -0.01 -38.49
C GLY A 575 -2.83 -0.92 -37.38
N SER A 576 -2.41 -2.20 -37.40
CA SER A 576 -2.87 -3.22 -36.46
C SER A 576 -1.92 -3.49 -35.29
N GLY A 577 -1.10 -2.51 -34.91
CA GLY A 577 -0.26 -2.59 -33.72
C GLY A 577 -1.08 -2.61 -32.41
N PRO A 578 -0.42 -2.69 -31.24
CA PRO A 578 -1.10 -2.75 -29.94
C PRO A 578 -2.08 -1.61 -29.69
N SER A 579 -1.78 -0.39 -30.15
CA SER A 579 -2.67 0.77 -30.02
C SER A 579 -3.92 0.61 -30.88
N GLY A 580 -3.76 0.21 -32.14
CA GLY A 580 -4.88 -0.04 -33.07
C GLY A 580 -5.79 -1.16 -32.58
N LEU A 581 -5.22 -2.28 -32.12
CA LEU A 581 -5.99 -3.39 -31.54
C LEU A 581 -6.73 -2.98 -30.28
N ALA A 582 -6.08 -2.25 -29.36
CA ALA A 582 -6.72 -1.82 -28.12
C ALA A 582 -7.88 -0.85 -28.40
N ALA A 583 -7.69 0.09 -29.33
CA ALA A 583 -8.73 1.00 -29.76
C ALA A 583 -9.88 0.26 -30.44
N ALA A 584 -9.58 -0.70 -31.32
CA ALA A 584 -10.58 -1.49 -32.04
C ALA A 584 -11.49 -2.26 -31.08
N GLN A 585 -10.91 -2.92 -30.09
CA GLN A 585 -11.69 -3.66 -29.09
C GLN A 585 -12.58 -2.74 -28.26
N GLN A 586 -12.07 -1.57 -27.84
CA GLN A 586 -12.86 -0.63 -27.04
C GLN A 586 -14.02 -0.03 -27.85
N LEU A 587 -13.76 0.42 -29.09
CA LEU A 587 -14.80 0.99 -29.96
C LEU A 587 -15.84 -0.04 -30.39
N ASN A 588 -15.43 -1.30 -30.61
CA ASN A 588 -16.37 -2.39 -30.88
C ASN A 588 -17.28 -2.66 -29.68
N ARG A 589 -16.72 -2.69 -28.46
CA ARG A 589 -17.49 -2.81 -27.21
C ARG A 589 -18.46 -1.65 -26.97
N ALA A 590 -18.13 -0.44 -27.42
CA ALA A 590 -19.05 0.71 -27.44
C ALA A 590 -20.19 0.56 -28.47
N GLY A 591 -20.16 -0.47 -29.32
CA GLY A 591 -21.17 -0.75 -30.33
C GLY A 591 -20.90 -0.11 -31.68
N HIS A 592 -19.73 0.47 -31.93
CA HIS A 592 -19.36 0.95 -33.26
C HIS A 592 -18.96 -0.20 -34.19
N PHE A 593 -19.09 0.00 -35.49
CA PHE A 593 -18.49 -0.87 -36.50
C PHE A 593 -17.05 -0.45 -36.72
N VAL A 594 -16.11 -1.38 -36.57
CA VAL A 594 -14.68 -1.09 -36.65
C VAL A 594 -14.04 -1.91 -37.76
N THR A 595 -13.35 -1.22 -38.67
CA THR A 595 -12.48 -1.84 -39.68
C THR A 595 -11.03 -1.44 -39.42
N VAL A 596 -10.15 -2.43 -39.24
CA VAL A 596 -8.70 -2.24 -39.06
C VAL A 596 -7.99 -2.53 -40.38
N PHE A 597 -7.23 -1.57 -40.89
CA PHE A 597 -6.43 -1.68 -42.11
C PHE A 597 -4.98 -1.97 -41.75
N GLU A 598 -4.43 -3.06 -42.27
CA GLU A 598 -3.06 -3.51 -42.03
C GLU A 598 -2.33 -3.68 -43.36
N ARG A 599 -1.12 -3.09 -43.45
CA ARG A 599 -0.30 -3.15 -44.68
C ARG A 599 0.31 -4.53 -44.91
N ASN A 600 0.58 -5.27 -43.84
CA ASN A 600 1.11 -6.63 -43.93
C ASN A 600 0.02 -7.68 -44.13
N ASP A 601 0.46 -8.91 -44.42
CA ASP A 601 -0.38 -10.08 -44.61
C ASP A 601 -1.03 -10.58 -43.31
N ARG A 602 -0.50 -10.18 -42.15
CA ARG A 602 -0.98 -10.58 -40.82
C ARG A 602 -1.07 -9.41 -39.86
N VAL A 603 -2.07 -9.48 -38.99
CA VAL A 603 -2.42 -8.50 -37.96
C VAL A 603 -1.47 -8.58 -36.76
N GLY A 604 -1.16 -7.44 -36.14
CA GLY A 604 -0.43 -7.36 -34.86
C GLY A 604 0.76 -6.40 -34.87
N GLY A 605 1.12 -5.81 -36.01
CA GLY A 605 2.25 -4.90 -36.14
C GLY A 605 3.56 -5.51 -35.58
N LEU A 606 4.25 -4.79 -34.70
CA LEU A 606 5.48 -5.28 -34.07
C LEU A 606 5.26 -6.51 -33.18
N LEU A 607 4.05 -6.75 -32.65
CA LEU A 607 3.77 -8.01 -31.93
C LEU A 607 3.89 -9.21 -32.86
N GLN A 608 3.55 -9.03 -34.13
CA GLN A 608 3.54 -10.08 -35.15
C GLN A 608 4.91 -10.22 -35.83
N TYR A 609 5.51 -9.10 -36.24
CA TYR A 609 6.71 -9.11 -37.09
C TYR A 609 7.96 -8.47 -36.50
N GLY A 610 7.87 -7.81 -35.33
CA GLY A 610 9.05 -7.24 -34.68
C GLY A 610 9.61 -8.11 -33.57
N ILE A 611 8.77 -8.38 -32.57
CA ILE A 611 9.16 -9.14 -31.38
C ILE A 611 9.36 -10.61 -31.78
N PRO A 612 10.50 -11.25 -31.45
CA PRO A 612 10.74 -12.64 -31.84
C PRO A 612 9.76 -13.65 -31.23
N THR A 613 9.52 -14.77 -31.92
CA THR A 613 8.62 -15.85 -31.46
C THR A 613 8.98 -16.38 -30.07
N MET A 614 10.27 -16.50 -29.75
CA MET A 614 10.71 -16.99 -28.44
C MET A 614 10.41 -16.03 -27.29
N LYS A 615 10.16 -14.74 -27.55
CA LYS A 615 9.80 -13.74 -26.53
C LYS A 615 8.28 -13.55 -26.43
N LEU A 616 7.59 -13.62 -27.57
CA LEU A 616 6.13 -13.59 -27.68
C LEU A 616 5.68 -14.54 -28.78
N SER A 617 5.07 -15.66 -28.38
CA SER A 617 4.53 -16.64 -29.32
C SER A 617 3.50 -16.02 -30.26
N LYS A 618 3.59 -16.36 -31.55
CA LYS A 618 2.65 -15.89 -32.58
C LYS A 618 1.29 -16.56 -32.47
N GLU A 619 1.21 -17.71 -31.83
CA GLU A 619 -0.08 -18.33 -31.49
C GLU A 619 -0.85 -17.50 -30.46
N VAL A 620 -0.16 -16.84 -29.53
CA VAL A 620 -0.79 -15.93 -28.55
C VAL A 620 -1.37 -14.70 -29.24
N VAL A 621 -0.64 -14.14 -30.21
CA VAL A 621 -1.11 -13.02 -31.04
C VAL A 621 -2.31 -13.45 -31.88
N LYS A 622 -2.18 -14.57 -32.59
CA LYS A 622 -3.24 -15.13 -33.44
C LYS A 622 -4.52 -15.38 -32.64
N ARG A 623 -4.43 -16.08 -31.49
CA ARG A 623 -5.57 -16.37 -30.61
C ARG A 623 -6.35 -15.10 -30.22
N ARG A 624 -5.65 -14.01 -29.90
CA ARG A 624 -6.29 -12.74 -29.57
C ARG A 624 -6.94 -12.07 -30.77
N VAL A 625 -6.28 -12.09 -31.93
CA VAL A 625 -6.84 -11.53 -33.16
C VAL A 625 -8.09 -12.28 -33.59
N ASP A 626 -8.05 -13.62 -33.55
CA ASP A 626 -9.21 -14.47 -33.85
C ASP A 626 -10.39 -14.12 -32.92
N LEU A 627 -10.13 -14.00 -31.60
CA LEU A 627 -11.14 -13.58 -30.62
C LEU A 627 -11.78 -12.23 -30.96
N MET A 628 -10.96 -11.25 -31.38
CA MET A 628 -11.43 -9.93 -31.78
C MET A 628 -12.21 -9.96 -33.09
N ALA A 629 -11.86 -10.84 -34.02
CA ALA A 629 -12.64 -11.07 -35.24
C ALA A 629 -14.01 -11.68 -34.88
N ASP A 630 -14.05 -12.64 -33.95
CA ASP A 630 -15.30 -13.22 -33.43
C ASP A 630 -16.17 -12.19 -32.68
N GLU A 631 -15.57 -11.16 -32.07
CA GLU A 631 -16.28 -9.99 -31.50
C GLU A 631 -16.94 -9.09 -32.56
N GLY A 632 -16.62 -9.30 -33.85
CA GLY A 632 -17.17 -8.57 -35.00
C GLY A 632 -16.28 -7.45 -35.53
N ILE A 633 -14.99 -7.43 -35.20
CA ILE A 633 -14.02 -6.47 -35.77
C ILE A 633 -13.56 -6.96 -37.14
N GLU A 634 -13.63 -6.10 -38.15
CA GLU A 634 -13.19 -6.43 -39.51
C GLU A 634 -11.69 -6.11 -39.66
N PHE A 635 -10.89 -7.09 -40.08
CA PHE A 635 -9.48 -6.90 -40.41
C PHE A 635 -9.25 -6.96 -41.92
N ARG A 636 -8.70 -5.89 -42.49
CA ARG A 636 -8.29 -5.82 -43.90
C ARG A 636 -6.76 -5.80 -44.00
N THR A 637 -6.17 -6.96 -44.21
CA THR A 637 -4.73 -7.15 -44.40
C THR A 637 -4.31 -6.90 -45.86
N ASN A 638 -3.02 -6.70 -46.09
CA ASN A 638 -2.46 -6.32 -47.39
C ASN A 638 -3.05 -5.02 -47.96
N VAL A 639 -3.45 -4.08 -47.11
CA VAL A 639 -3.95 -2.77 -47.51
C VAL A 639 -3.05 -1.68 -46.95
N HIS A 640 -2.18 -1.12 -47.79
CA HIS A 640 -1.31 -0.01 -47.42
C HIS A 640 -2.02 1.32 -47.68
N VAL A 641 -2.56 1.92 -46.62
CA VAL A 641 -3.17 3.27 -46.68
C VAL A 641 -2.10 4.32 -47.04
N GLY A 642 -2.39 5.18 -48.01
CA GLY A 642 -1.45 6.10 -48.66
C GLY A 642 -0.77 5.51 -49.90
N LYS A 643 -1.06 4.24 -50.26
CA LYS A 643 -0.56 3.58 -51.48
C LYS A 643 -1.66 2.81 -52.23
N ASP A 644 -2.29 1.83 -51.58
CA ASP A 644 -3.34 0.99 -52.18
C ASP A 644 -4.73 1.64 -52.05
N THR A 645 -4.93 2.47 -51.03
CA THR A 645 -6.09 3.35 -50.85
C THR A 645 -5.63 4.67 -50.26
N SER A 646 -6.21 5.79 -50.67
CA SER A 646 -5.91 7.10 -50.10
C SER A 646 -6.47 7.24 -48.69
N ALA A 647 -5.81 8.04 -47.85
CA ALA A 647 -6.29 8.36 -46.52
C ALA A 647 -7.56 9.23 -46.55
N GLU A 648 -7.71 10.13 -47.53
CA GLU A 648 -8.90 10.99 -47.69
C GLU A 648 -10.14 10.15 -47.95
N LYS A 649 -10.01 9.10 -48.78
CA LYS A 649 -11.12 8.18 -49.06
C LYS A 649 -11.63 7.49 -47.79
N LEU A 650 -10.75 7.20 -46.84
CA LEU A 650 -11.17 6.67 -45.53
C LEU A 650 -11.93 7.72 -44.72
N VAL A 651 -11.48 8.97 -44.73
CA VAL A 651 -12.16 10.09 -44.04
C VAL A 651 -13.55 10.38 -44.63
N GLU A 652 -13.71 10.21 -45.95
CA GLU A 652 -15.00 10.31 -46.63
C GLU A 652 -15.92 9.12 -46.30
N SER A 653 -15.35 7.91 -46.24
CA SER A 653 -16.13 6.67 -46.12
C SER A 653 -16.47 6.28 -44.68
N TYR A 654 -15.79 6.84 -43.69
CA TYR A 654 -15.98 6.51 -42.26
C TYR A 654 -16.38 7.74 -41.45
N ASP A 655 -17.02 7.53 -40.31
CA ASP A 655 -17.44 8.61 -39.42
C ASP A 655 -16.25 9.16 -38.62
N ALA A 656 -15.27 8.31 -38.31
CA ALA A 656 -13.99 8.69 -37.72
C ALA A 656 -12.85 7.80 -38.24
N VAL A 657 -11.63 8.36 -38.25
CA VAL A 657 -10.39 7.64 -38.62
C VAL A 657 -9.38 7.77 -37.48
N LEU A 658 -8.79 6.66 -37.05
CA LEU A 658 -7.73 6.63 -36.06
C LEU A 658 -6.42 6.11 -36.67
N LEU A 659 -5.38 6.92 -36.61
CA LEU A 659 -4.04 6.57 -37.08
C LEU A 659 -3.23 5.94 -35.95
N THR A 660 -2.79 4.70 -36.16
CA THR A 660 -1.98 3.89 -35.24
C THR A 660 -0.85 3.17 -35.99
N THR A 661 -0.22 3.88 -36.94
CA THR A 661 0.78 3.35 -37.87
C THR A 661 2.15 3.07 -37.23
N GLY A 662 2.36 3.51 -35.99
CA GLY A 662 3.60 3.36 -35.26
C GLY A 662 4.71 4.32 -35.68
N SER A 663 5.90 4.17 -35.11
CA SER A 663 7.11 4.91 -35.50
C SER A 663 7.98 4.00 -36.37
N THR A 664 7.76 4.02 -37.68
CA THR A 664 8.37 3.06 -38.62
C THR A 664 9.64 3.56 -39.28
N TRP A 665 9.98 4.85 -39.17
CA TRP A 665 11.16 5.41 -39.81
C TRP A 665 12.43 5.17 -38.98
N PRO A 666 13.34 4.27 -39.39
CA PRO A 666 14.50 3.90 -38.57
C PRO A 666 15.51 5.03 -38.47
N ARG A 667 16.25 5.08 -37.36
CA ARG A 667 17.43 5.93 -37.22
C ARG A 667 18.59 5.29 -37.97
N ASP A 668 19.18 6.04 -38.88
CA ASP A 668 20.33 5.61 -39.67
C ASP A 668 21.67 6.08 -39.08
N LEU A 669 22.76 5.47 -39.54
CA LEU A 669 24.14 5.82 -39.20
C LEU A 669 24.91 6.12 -40.50
N PRO A 670 24.83 7.37 -41.02
CA PRO A 670 25.38 7.74 -42.31
C PRO A 670 26.90 7.97 -42.20
N LEU A 671 27.66 6.88 -42.13
CA LEU A 671 29.12 6.88 -42.19
C LEU A 671 29.58 6.43 -43.58
N ASP A 672 30.86 6.62 -43.88
CA ASP A 672 31.45 6.13 -45.12
C ASP A 672 31.25 4.62 -45.26
N ASN A 673 30.97 4.18 -46.49
CA ASN A 673 30.66 2.79 -46.85
C ASN A 673 29.38 2.21 -46.21
N ARG A 674 28.43 3.06 -45.80
CA ARG A 674 27.11 2.65 -45.28
C ARG A 674 26.27 1.83 -46.28
N ASP A 675 26.56 1.92 -47.57
CA ASP A 675 25.88 1.22 -48.67
C ASP A 675 26.42 -0.19 -48.96
N LEU A 676 27.48 -0.63 -48.26
CA LEU A 676 28.02 -1.99 -48.39
C LEU A 676 26.97 -3.06 -48.10
N GLN A 677 27.05 -4.17 -48.85
CA GLN A 677 26.22 -5.33 -48.59
C GLN A 677 26.57 -5.95 -47.24
N GLY A 678 25.54 -6.27 -46.45
CA GLY A 678 25.67 -6.79 -45.09
C GLY A 678 25.37 -5.77 -43.98
N ILE A 679 25.08 -4.50 -44.31
CA ILE A 679 24.60 -3.51 -43.34
C ILE A 679 23.09 -3.35 -43.46
N HIS A 680 22.36 -3.75 -42.42
CA HIS A 680 20.89 -3.78 -42.41
C HIS A 680 20.30 -3.06 -41.20
N PHE A 681 19.08 -2.56 -41.33
CA PHE A 681 18.31 -2.15 -40.16
C PHE A 681 17.85 -3.38 -39.38
N ALA A 682 17.87 -3.30 -38.05
CA ALA A 682 17.50 -4.42 -37.18
C ALA A 682 16.10 -4.99 -37.50
N MET A 683 15.14 -4.12 -37.82
CA MET A 683 13.79 -4.56 -38.15
C MET A 683 13.69 -5.35 -39.44
N GLU A 684 14.51 -5.07 -40.45
CA GLU A 684 14.52 -5.85 -41.70
C GLU A 684 14.92 -7.29 -41.41
N PHE A 685 15.94 -7.46 -40.56
CA PHE A 685 16.42 -8.77 -40.13
C PHE A 685 15.38 -9.53 -39.30
N LEU A 686 14.82 -8.88 -38.26
CA LEU A 686 13.83 -9.50 -37.38
C LEU A 686 12.54 -9.86 -38.14
N GLU A 687 12.01 -8.94 -38.94
CA GLU A 687 10.79 -9.16 -39.73
C GLU A 687 10.98 -10.31 -40.73
N ALA A 688 12.12 -10.35 -41.42
CA ALA A 688 12.41 -11.43 -42.36
C ALA A 688 12.47 -12.80 -41.66
N GLN A 689 13.10 -12.88 -40.49
CA GLN A 689 13.15 -14.12 -39.70
C GLN A 689 11.76 -14.54 -39.21
N GLN A 690 10.93 -13.60 -38.77
CA GLN A 690 9.56 -13.89 -38.34
C GLN A 690 8.69 -14.39 -39.50
N LYS A 691 8.78 -13.75 -40.67
CA LYS A 691 8.08 -14.20 -41.89
C LYS A 691 8.54 -15.60 -42.30
N LYS A 692 9.84 -15.90 -42.25
CA LYS A 692 10.39 -17.24 -42.54
C LYS A 692 9.80 -18.32 -41.64
N GLN A 693 9.73 -18.08 -40.32
CA GLN A 693 9.13 -19.02 -39.38
C GLN A 693 7.65 -19.29 -39.64
N LEU A 694 6.94 -18.32 -40.23
CA LEU A 694 5.52 -18.40 -40.55
C LEU A 694 5.26 -18.85 -42.01
N GLY A 695 6.22 -19.54 -42.63
CA GLY A 695 6.09 -20.10 -43.98
C GLY A 695 6.37 -19.13 -45.14
N GLY A 696 7.00 -17.99 -44.87
CA GLY A 696 7.41 -17.01 -45.88
C GLY A 696 8.65 -17.45 -46.69
N LYS A 697 9.29 -16.47 -47.34
CA LYS A 697 10.51 -16.72 -48.16
C LYS A 697 11.61 -17.39 -47.33
N LYS A 698 12.29 -18.38 -47.91
CA LYS A 698 13.41 -19.09 -47.27
C LYS A 698 14.72 -18.31 -47.31
N ASP A 699 14.93 -17.58 -48.40
CA ASP A 699 16.08 -16.70 -48.60
C ASP A 699 15.82 -15.36 -47.90
N ILE A 700 16.53 -15.16 -46.80
CA ILE A 700 16.42 -14.00 -45.91
C ILE A 700 17.81 -13.60 -45.43
N ILE A 701 17.91 -12.43 -44.80
CA ILE A 701 19.12 -12.01 -44.09
C ILE A 701 19.44 -13.06 -43.02
N SER A 702 20.59 -13.75 -43.16
CA SER A 702 21.05 -14.81 -42.26
C SER A 702 22.34 -14.42 -41.56
N ALA A 703 22.40 -14.72 -40.26
CA ALA A 703 23.58 -14.63 -39.40
C ALA A 703 24.40 -15.92 -39.36
N GLU A 704 23.97 -17.00 -40.01
CA GLU A 704 24.64 -18.31 -39.98
C GLU A 704 26.12 -18.21 -40.39
N GLY A 705 27.02 -18.67 -39.52
CA GLY A 705 28.47 -18.67 -39.77
C GLY A 705 29.14 -17.30 -39.80
N LYS A 706 28.42 -16.20 -39.53
CA LYS A 706 28.90 -14.82 -39.65
C LYS A 706 29.38 -14.23 -38.33
N ASP A 707 30.33 -13.31 -38.42
CA ASP A 707 30.68 -12.37 -37.35
C ASP A 707 29.65 -11.21 -37.35
N VAL A 708 28.77 -11.17 -36.35
CA VAL A 708 27.64 -10.23 -36.29
C VAL A 708 27.92 -9.09 -35.33
N ILE A 709 27.72 -7.86 -35.80
CA ILE A 709 27.78 -6.64 -34.98
C ILE A 709 26.40 -6.00 -34.90
N ILE A 710 25.97 -5.68 -33.70
CA ILE A 710 24.69 -5.01 -33.43
C ILE A 710 24.99 -3.63 -32.83
N ILE A 711 24.48 -2.57 -33.44
CA ILE A 711 24.71 -1.20 -32.98
C ILE A 711 23.45 -0.70 -32.26
N GLY A 712 23.53 -0.59 -30.93
CA GLY A 712 22.44 -0.19 -30.02
C GLY A 712 22.10 -1.25 -28.98
N GLY A 713 22.04 -0.86 -27.70
CA GLY A 713 21.82 -1.78 -26.56
C GLY A 713 20.38 -1.87 -26.03
N GLY A 714 19.38 -1.47 -26.81
CA GLY A 714 17.96 -1.57 -26.43
C GLY A 714 17.35 -2.98 -26.61
N ASP A 715 16.04 -3.11 -26.33
CA ASP A 715 15.31 -4.39 -26.46
C ASP A 715 15.41 -5.00 -27.87
N THR A 716 15.34 -4.16 -28.91
CA THR A 716 15.54 -4.58 -30.31
C THR A 716 16.93 -5.17 -30.53
N GLY A 717 17.96 -4.60 -29.91
CA GLY A 717 19.32 -5.14 -29.98
C GLY A 717 19.43 -6.51 -29.30
N CYS A 718 18.80 -6.67 -28.13
CA CYS A 718 18.74 -7.98 -27.45
C CYS A 718 18.00 -9.04 -28.29
N ASP A 719 16.92 -8.64 -28.96
CA ASP A 719 16.17 -9.50 -29.86
C ASP A 719 17.01 -9.90 -31.09
N CYS A 720 17.84 -9.00 -31.64
CA CYS A 720 18.83 -9.33 -32.67
C CYS A 720 19.91 -10.29 -32.17
N ILE A 721 20.41 -10.11 -30.93
CA ILE A 721 21.39 -11.01 -30.30
C ILE A 721 20.83 -12.44 -30.28
N ALA A 722 19.65 -12.61 -29.67
CA ALA A 722 19.05 -13.91 -29.46
C ALA A 722 18.65 -14.61 -30.77
N THR A 723 18.25 -13.83 -31.77
CA THR A 723 17.92 -14.32 -33.12
C THR A 723 19.17 -14.77 -33.87
N SER A 724 20.24 -13.96 -33.84
CA SER A 724 21.52 -14.28 -34.48
C SER A 724 22.16 -15.54 -33.88
N LEU A 725 22.03 -15.70 -32.55
CA LEU A 725 22.49 -16.89 -31.84
C LEU A 725 21.83 -18.16 -32.35
N ARG A 726 20.50 -18.15 -32.49
CA ARG A 726 19.68 -19.28 -32.97
C ARG A 726 19.88 -19.58 -34.45
N GLN A 727 20.24 -18.57 -35.25
CA GLN A 727 20.63 -18.76 -36.66
C GLN A 727 22.04 -19.35 -36.81
N GLY A 728 22.82 -19.50 -35.74
CA GLY A 728 24.15 -20.10 -35.80
C GLY A 728 25.28 -19.10 -36.11
N ALA A 729 25.16 -17.85 -35.63
CA ALA A 729 26.25 -16.87 -35.72
C ALA A 729 27.57 -17.41 -35.15
N LYS A 730 28.68 -17.07 -35.83
CA LYS A 730 30.05 -17.41 -35.44
C LYS A 730 30.48 -16.57 -34.23
N SER A 731 30.19 -15.28 -34.25
CA SER A 731 30.35 -14.38 -33.10
C SER A 731 29.26 -13.32 -33.07
N ILE A 732 28.98 -12.77 -31.89
CA ILE A 732 28.02 -11.68 -31.70
C ILE A 732 28.65 -10.64 -30.78
N THR A 733 28.74 -9.41 -31.27
CA THR A 733 29.19 -8.25 -30.50
C THR A 733 28.16 -7.13 -30.60
N THR A 734 27.93 -6.42 -29.51
CA THR A 734 26.99 -5.30 -29.48
C THR A 734 27.69 -4.05 -28.98
N PHE A 735 27.48 -2.91 -29.65
CA PHE A 735 28.03 -1.63 -29.23
C PHE A 735 26.96 -0.80 -28.51
N GLU A 736 27.28 -0.41 -27.28
CA GLU A 736 26.52 0.53 -26.48
C GLU A 736 27.35 1.79 -26.29
N ILE A 737 26.78 2.93 -26.66
CA ILE A 737 27.47 4.22 -26.61
C ILE A 737 27.52 4.77 -25.19
N LEU A 738 26.62 4.32 -24.33
CA LEU A 738 26.55 4.71 -22.93
C LEU A 738 27.51 3.87 -22.06
N PRO A 739 27.92 4.41 -20.90
CA PRO A 739 28.69 3.65 -19.92
C PRO A 739 27.87 2.50 -19.34
N GLU A 740 28.58 1.48 -18.81
CA GLU A 740 27.95 0.38 -18.11
C GLU A 740 27.11 0.90 -16.92
N PRO A 741 25.79 0.60 -16.88
CA PRO A 741 24.96 1.06 -15.77
C PRO A 741 25.39 0.42 -14.44
N PRO A 742 25.21 1.09 -13.30
CA PRO A 742 25.58 0.54 -11.99
C PRO A 742 24.70 -0.65 -11.58
N LEU A 743 25.19 -1.53 -10.70
CA LEU A 743 24.40 -2.67 -10.18
C LEU A 743 23.20 -2.27 -9.33
N LYS A 744 23.21 -1.06 -8.77
CA LYS A 744 22.15 -0.49 -7.93
C LYS A 744 21.87 0.95 -8.36
N ARG A 745 20.70 1.49 -8.01
CA ARG A 745 20.35 2.89 -8.29
C ARG A 745 21.42 3.81 -7.70
N ALA A 746 21.91 4.74 -8.51
CA ALA A 746 22.76 5.83 -8.06
C ALA A 746 21.92 6.92 -7.37
N ASP A 747 22.58 7.80 -6.58
CA ASP A 747 21.92 8.85 -5.81
C ASP A 747 21.16 9.86 -6.69
N ASP A 748 21.56 10.01 -7.96
CA ASP A 748 20.93 10.88 -8.95
C ASP A 748 19.78 10.20 -9.74
N ASN A 749 19.47 8.93 -9.46
CA ASN A 749 18.32 8.20 -10.00
C ASN A 749 17.36 7.73 -8.89
N PRO A 750 16.69 8.68 -8.20
CA PRO A 750 15.85 8.37 -7.05
C PRO A 750 14.63 7.54 -7.45
N TRP A 751 14.21 6.65 -6.55
CA TRP A 751 12.89 6.03 -6.64
C TRP A 751 11.78 7.12 -6.54
N PRO A 752 10.68 7.06 -7.31
CA PRO A 752 10.19 5.94 -8.13
C PRO A 752 10.55 6.02 -9.62
N GLN A 753 11.55 6.82 -10.02
CA GLN A 753 11.97 6.91 -11.42
C GLN A 753 12.37 5.54 -11.99
N TRP A 754 12.38 5.39 -13.32
CA TRP A 754 12.87 4.16 -13.94
C TRP A 754 14.31 3.83 -13.48
N PRO A 755 14.59 2.60 -13.00
CA PRO A 755 15.91 2.25 -12.50
C PRO A 755 16.90 2.11 -13.66
N LYS A 756 17.90 3.00 -13.68
CA LYS A 756 19.08 2.94 -14.56
C LYS A 756 20.14 2.06 -13.91
N VAL A 757 19.90 0.74 -13.95
CA VAL A 757 20.78 -0.28 -13.36
C VAL A 757 21.17 -1.31 -14.40
N PHE A 758 22.27 -2.03 -14.16
CA PHE A 758 22.72 -3.10 -15.04
C PHE A 758 21.65 -4.19 -15.13
N ARG A 759 21.29 -4.57 -16.36
CA ARG A 759 20.32 -5.62 -16.63
C ARG A 759 20.90 -6.63 -17.60
N VAL A 760 20.67 -7.89 -17.28
CA VAL A 760 20.88 -9.03 -18.17
C VAL A 760 19.51 -9.49 -18.61
N ASP A 761 19.32 -9.62 -19.91
CA ASP A 761 18.08 -10.12 -20.51
C ASP A 761 18.40 -11.43 -21.24
N TYR A 762 17.38 -12.13 -21.72
CA TYR A 762 17.49 -13.50 -22.20
C TYR A 762 18.61 -13.71 -23.24
N GLY A 763 18.74 -12.81 -24.23
CA GLY A 763 19.79 -12.88 -25.25
C GLY A 763 21.21 -12.64 -24.70
N HIS A 764 21.35 -11.72 -23.73
CA HIS A 764 22.64 -11.48 -23.06
C HIS A 764 23.10 -12.72 -22.28
N GLU A 765 22.18 -13.34 -21.55
CA GLU A 765 22.44 -14.55 -20.77
C GLU A 765 22.82 -15.74 -21.67
N GLU A 766 22.11 -15.95 -22.77
CA GLU A 766 22.36 -17.04 -23.72
C GLU A 766 23.75 -16.93 -24.38
N VAL A 767 24.13 -15.74 -24.86
CA VAL A 767 25.47 -15.50 -25.42
C VAL A 767 26.56 -15.70 -24.38
N ARG A 768 26.34 -15.18 -23.16
CA ARG A 768 27.29 -15.37 -22.05
C ARG A 768 27.48 -16.84 -21.71
N LEU A 769 26.43 -17.65 -21.77
CA LEU A 769 26.53 -19.09 -21.56
C LEU A 769 27.33 -19.77 -22.69
N LYS A 770 27.08 -19.41 -23.96
CA LYS A 770 27.75 -20.03 -25.11
C LYS A 770 29.24 -19.68 -25.21
N TRP A 771 29.61 -18.42 -24.95
CA TRP A 771 30.98 -17.92 -25.19
C TRP A 771 31.69 -17.37 -23.94
N GLY A 772 31.09 -17.48 -22.75
CA GLY A 772 31.72 -17.08 -21.48
C GLY A 772 31.85 -15.57 -21.24
N LYS A 773 31.32 -14.73 -22.12
CA LYS A 773 31.43 -13.26 -22.04
C LYS A 773 30.14 -12.55 -22.43
N ASP A 774 29.92 -11.36 -21.86
CA ASP A 774 28.83 -10.48 -22.29
C ASP A 774 29.09 -9.97 -23.72
N PRO A 775 28.09 -9.96 -24.63
CA PRO A 775 28.27 -9.45 -25.99
C PRO A 775 28.53 -7.93 -26.05
N ARG A 776 28.15 -7.18 -25.01
CA ARG A 776 28.13 -5.72 -25.05
C ARG A 776 29.52 -5.14 -24.84
N GLN A 777 29.88 -4.17 -25.66
CA GLN A 777 31.00 -3.26 -25.49
C GLN A 777 30.41 -1.89 -25.17
N TYR A 778 30.68 -1.38 -23.96
CA TYR A 778 30.20 -0.08 -23.50
C TYR A 778 31.11 1.04 -23.96
N CYS A 779 30.62 2.28 -23.89
CA CYS A 779 31.38 3.47 -24.28
C CYS A 779 31.97 3.34 -25.70
N THR A 780 31.32 2.64 -26.62
CA THR A 780 31.89 2.34 -27.94
C THR A 780 31.04 2.98 -29.03
N THR A 781 31.65 3.80 -29.89
CA THR A 781 30.99 4.34 -31.10
C THR A 781 31.68 3.86 -32.37
N THR A 782 30.92 3.79 -33.45
CA THR A 782 31.41 3.40 -34.79
C THR A 782 31.93 4.62 -35.54
N LYS A 783 33.10 4.49 -36.18
CA LYS A 783 33.78 5.56 -36.94
C LYS A 783 33.70 5.33 -38.45
N GLU A 784 33.92 4.10 -38.89
CA GLU A 784 34.01 3.77 -40.31
C GLU A 784 33.60 2.31 -40.56
N PHE A 785 32.85 2.06 -41.64
CA PHE A 785 32.59 0.71 -42.14
C PHE A 785 33.68 0.31 -43.13
N VAL A 786 34.24 -0.89 -42.99
CA VAL A 786 35.34 -1.39 -43.81
C VAL A 786 34.83 -2.49 -44.74
N GLY A 787 34.95 -2.28 -46.05
CA GLY A 787 34.47 -3.21 -47.06
C GLY A 787 35.56 -3.86 -47.90
N GLU A 788 35.22 -5.01 -48.48
CA GLU A 788 36.01 -5.70 -49.51
C GLU A 788 35.04 -6.28 -50.55
N ASN A 789 35.29 -6.05 -51.86
CA ASN A 789 34.43 -6.53 -52.95
C ASN A 789 32.93 -6.16 -52.79
N GLY A 790 32.64 -4.96 -52.29
CA GLY A 790 31.28 -4.46 -52.09
C GLY A 790 30.54 -5.05 -50.87
N HIS A 791 31.20 -5.88 -50.07
CA HIS A 791 30.65 -6.48 -48.85
C HIS A 791 31.35 -5.92 -47.61
N ILE A 792 30.63 -5.86 -46.50
CA ILE A 792 31.21 -5.54 -45.19
C ILE A 792 32.22 -6.62 -44.76
N LYS A 793 33.36 -6.19 -44.24
CA LYS A 793 34.42 -7.04 -43.67
C LYS A 793 34.69 -6.72 -42.20
N GLY A 794 34.36 -5.50 -41.78
CA GLY A 794 34.54 -5.06 -40.40
C GLY A 794 34.19 -3.60 -40.17
N VAL A 795 34.48 -3.14 -38.96
CA VAL A 795 34.17 -1.80 -38.50
C VAL A 795 35.30 -1.27 -37.63
N HIS A 796 35.65 0.00 -37.84
CA HIS A 796 36.51 0.75 -36.92
C HIS A 796 35.65 1.46 -35.89
N THR A 797 36.03 1.29 -34.62
CA THR A 797 35.37 1.92 -33.47
C THR A 797 36.35 2.77 -32.70
N VAL A 798 35.82 3.67 -31.87
CA VAL A 798 36.58 4.42 -30.87
C VAL A 798 35.80 4.40 -29.55
N GLU A 799 36.51 4.44 -28.43
CA GLU A 799 35.88 4.64 -27.14
C GLU A 799 35.43 6.10 -26.97
N VAL A 800 34.32 6.29 -26.26
CA VAL A 800 33.73 7.60 -25.97
C VAL A 800 33.50 7.79 -24.49
N GLU A 801 33.75 9.01 -24.01
CA GLU A 801 33.43 9.45 -22.67
C GLU A 801 32.29 10.47 -22.71
N TRP A 802 31.37 10.37 -21.75
CA TRP A 802 30.28 11.32 -21.57
C TRP A 802 30.60 12.27 -20.41
N THR A 803 30.83 13.54 -20.72
CA THR A 803 31.07 14.60 -19.74
C THR A 803 29.90 15.59 -19.71
N LYS A 804 29.75 16.35 -18.63
CA LYS A 804 28.79 17.47 -18.60
C LYS A 804 29.51 18.76 -18.95
N THR A 805 28.91 19.59 -19.80
CA THR A 805 29.35 20.95 -20.08
C THR A 805 29.18 21.83 -18.84
N GLU A 806 29.77 23.03 -18.86
CA GLU A 806 29.55 24.06 -17.83
C GLU A 806 28.07 24.43 -17.65
N THR A 807 27.27 24.28 -18.71
CA THR A 807 25.80 24.47 -18.72
C THR A 807 25.02 23.23 -18.29
N GLY A 808 25.69 22.15 -17.91
CA GLY A 808 25.10 20.89 -17.45
C GLY A 808 24.60 19.95 -18.56
N GLN A 809 24.85 20.25 -19.83
CA GLN A 809 24.48 19.40 -20.96
C GLN A 809 25.48 18.25 -21.14
N TRP A 810 25.02 17.07 -21.54
CA TRP A 810 25.92 15.96 -21.82
C TRP A 810 26.65 16.17 -23.15
N ARG A 811 27.97 15.99 -23.14
CA ARG A 811 28.86 16.04 -24.29
C ARG A 811 29.58 14.71 -24.42
N MET A 812 29.51 14.13 -25.61
CA MET A 812 30.30 12.95 -25.98
C MET A 812 31.67 13.41 -26.49
N GLN A 813 32.73 12.79 -25.99
CA GLN A 813 34.12 13.04 -26.40
C GLN A 813 34.80 11.72 -26.74
N GLU A 814 35.50 11.67 -27.87
CA GLU A 814 36.29 10.49 -28.25
C GLU A 814 37.57 10.40 -27.42
N VAL A 815 37.91 9.18 -27.00
CA VAL A 815 39.15 8.88 -26.28
C VAL A 815 40.25 8.62 -27.31
N ALA A 816 41.22 9.54 -27.41
CA ALA A 816 42.31 9.41 -28.38
C ALA A 816 43.15 8.14 -28.14
N GLY A 817 43.49 7.40 -29.19
CA GLY A 817 44.29 6.17 -29.10
C GLY A 817 43.50 4.92 -28.71
N SER A 818 42.17 5.01 -28.61
CA SER A 818 41.28 3.88 -28.29
C SER A 818 40.68 3.21 -29.54
N GLU A 819 41.20 3.54 -30.73
CA GLU A 819 40.70 3.01 -31.98
C GLU A 819 40.88 1.49 -32.06
N LYS A 820 39.83 0.78 -32.45
CA LYS A 820 39.83 -0.69 -32.52
C LYS A 820 39.12 -1.18 -33.77
N TYR A 821 39.62 -2.26 -34.34
CA TYR A 821 38.99 -2.95 -35.46
C TYR A 821 38.22 -4.18 -34.96
N PHE A 822 36.99 -4.34 -35.45
CA PHE A 822 36.16 -5.54 -35.24
C PHE A 822 35.79 -6.13 -36.60
N ALA A 823 36.04 -7.43 -36.78
CA ALA A 823 35.57 -8.16 -37.97
C ALA A 823 34.05 -8.28 -37.95
N ALA A 824 33.41 -8.13 -39.11
CA ALA A 824 31.96 -8.20 -39.26
C ALA A 824 31.57 -8.60 -40.68
N ASP A 825 30.73 -9.61 -40.81
CA ASP A 825 30.08 -10.01 -42.07
C ASP A 825 28.61 -9.54 -42.12
N LEU A 826 28.06 -9.12 -40.97
CA LEU A 826 26.70 -8.63 -40.83
C LEU A 826 26.63 -7.54 -39.75
N ILE A 827 26.14 -6.36 -40.11
CA ILE A 827 25.89 -5.25 -39.19
C ILE A 827 24.38 -5.01 -39.11
N LEU A 828 23.85 -4.95 -37.88
CA LEU A 828 22.45 -4.69 -37.58
C LEU A 828 22.30 -3.38 -36.82
N LEU A 829 21.67 -2.38 -37.44
CA LEU A 829 21.42 -1.06 -36.84
C LEU A 829 20.16 -1.10 -35.97
N ALA A 830 20.34 -1.12 -34.65
CA ALA A 830 19.27 -1.18 -33.63
C ALA A 830 19.17 0.15 -32.84
N MET A 831 19.22 1.28 -33.55
CA MET A 831 19.37 2.62 -32.97
C MET A 831 18.04 3.37 -32.71
N GLY A 832 16.91 2.66 -32.80
CA GLY A 832 15.56 3.22 -32.62
C GLY A 832 14.98 3.88 -33.87
N PHE A 833 13.85 4.57 -33.71
CA PHE A 833 13.09 5.20 -34.80
C PHE A 833 12.90 6.70 -34.59
N LEU A 834 12.78 7.46 -35.68
CA LEU A 834 12.62 8.91 -35.66
C LEU A 834 11.15 9.35 -35.59
N GLY A 835 10.22 8.59 -36.16
CA GLY A 835 8.80 8.91 -36.18
C GLY A 835 8.00 8.06 -37.17
N PRO A 836 6.70 8.35 -37.36
CA PRO A 836 5.90 7.72 -38.40
C PRO A 836 6.38 8.11 -39.81
N GLU A 837 6.11 7.25 -40.79
CA GLU A 837 6.13 7.61 -42.21
C GLU A 837 5.22 8.83 -42.49
N LYS A 838 5.63 9.69 -43.43
CA LYS A 838 4.98 10.99 -43.66
C LYS A 838 3.83 10.96 -44.66
N THR A 839 3.72 9.92 -45.48
CA THR A 839 2.73 9.84 -46.58
C THR A 839 1.31 10.14 -46.11
N VAL A 840 0.77 9.36 -45.15
CA VAL A 840 -0.61 9.54 -44.66
C VAL A 840 -0.83 10.88 -43.94
N PRO A 841 0.05 11.33 -43.01
CA PRO A 841 -0.07 12.67 -42.43
C PRO A 841 -0.04 13.80 -43.47
N SER A 842 0.79 13.69 -44.50
CA SER A 842 0.90 14.69 -45.56
C SER A 842 -0.32 14.70 -46.47
N GLU A 843 -0.86 13.54 -46.84
CA GLU A 843 -2.13 13.41 -47.59
C GLU A 843 -3.25 14.19 -46.89
N LEU A 844 -3.41 13.94 -45.59
CA LEU A 844 -4.47 14.51 -44.75
C LEU A 844 -4.20 15.94 -44.27
N GLY A 845 -3.04 16.54 -44.61
CA GLY A 845 -2.65 17.89 -44.16
C GLY A 845 -2.51 18.02 -42.64
N LEU A 846 -2.02 16.98 -41.95
CA LEU A 846 -1.90 16.95 -40.50
C LEU A 846 -0.66 17.70 -40.00
N GLU A 847 -0.79 18.41 -38.88
CA GLU A 847 0.35 19.01 -38.19
C GLU A 847 1.25 17.94 -37.55
N LEU A 848 2.56 18.16 -37.62
CA LEU A 848 3.56 17.33 -36.92
C LEU A 848 4.24 18.12 -35.80
N ASP A 849 4.67 17.42 -34.76
CA ASP A 849 5.49 17.99 -33.68
C ASP A 849 6.96 18.19 -34.14
N PRO A 850 7.81 18.89 -33.37
CA PRO A 850 9.22 19.08 -33.73
C PRO A 850 10.05 17.78 -33.84
N ARG A 851 9.54 16.65 -33.36
CA ARG A 851 10.14 15.32 -33.49
C ARG A 851 9.58 14.55 -34.70
N GLY A 852 8.65 15.14 -35.43
CA GLY A 852 8.00 14.54 -36.60
C GLY A 852 6.85 13.58 -36.27
N ASN A 853 6.36 13.53 -35.04
CA ASN A 853 5.16 12.74 -34.69
C ASN A 853 3.89 13.50 -35.07
N ILE A 854 2.77 12.80 -35.24
CA ILE A 854 1.47 13.43 -35.51
C ILE A 854 1.05 14.23 -34.27
N LYS A 855 0.86 15.54 -34.45
CA LYS A 855 0.49 16.45 -33.36
C LYS A 855 -1.01 16.32 -33.06
N ALA A 856 -1.32 16.06 -31.79
CA ALA A 856 -2.68 16.20 -31.28
C ALA A 856 -2.93 17.68 -30.92
N CYS A 857 -3.98 18.28 -31.49
CA CYS A 857 -4.36 19.67 -31.22
C CYS A 857 -5.82 19.83 -30.78
N ASN A 858 -6.66 18.82 -30.98
CA ASN A 858 -8.05 18.78 -30.52
C ASN A 858 -8.18 17.72 -29.42
N GLY A 859 -8.14 18.14 -28.14
CA GLY A 859 -8.05 17.22 -27.01
C GLY A 859 -6.68 16.52 -26.92
N GLN A 860 -6.64 15.27 -26.44
CA GLN A 860 -5.37 14.54 -26.25
C GLN A 860 -4.94 13.71 -27.47
N TYR A 861 -5.90 13.30 -28.30
CA TYR A 861 -5.67 12.40 -29.45
C TYR A 861 -6.22 12.91 -30.78
N GLY A 862 -7.03 13.97 -30.78
CA GLY A 862 -7.58 14.56 -32.01
C GLY A 862 -6.55 15.41 -32.73
N THR A 863 -6.50 15.29 -34.06
CA THR A 863 -5.54 16.00 -34.93
C THR A 863 -6.14 17.30 -35.46
N SER A 864 -5.44 17.98 -36.37
CA SER A 864 -5.92 19.20 -37.04
C SER A 864 -7.16 18.94 -37.91
N ASN A 865 -7.39 17.69 -38.33
CA ASN A 865 -8.63 17.29 -38.96
C ASN A 865 -9.63 16.76 -37.89
N PRO A 866 -10.85 17.30 -37.80
CA PRO A 866 -11.81 16.96 -36.75
C PRO A 866 -12.30 15.50 -36.77
N LYS A 867 -12.21 14.81 -37.91
CA LYS A 867 -12.57 13.39 -38.04
C LYS A 867 -11.39 12.44 -37.78
N VAL A 868 -10.18 12.97 -37.63
CA VAL A 868 -8.94 12.17 -37.59
C VAL A 868 -8.27 12.27 -36.22
N PHE A 869 -7.93 11.11 -35.68
CA PHE A 869 -7.26 10.93 -34.40
C PHE A 869 -5.94 10.20 -34.61
N ALA A 870 -4.99 10.34 -33.67
CA ALA A 870 -3.72 9.64 -33.70
C ALA A 870 -3.36 9.10 -32.31
N ALA A 871 -2.82 7.88 -32.24
CA ALA A 871 -2.47 7.23 -30.97
C ALA A 871 -1.31 6.24 -31.07
N GLY A 872 -0.62 6.03 -29.96
CA GLY A 872 0.55 5.15 -29.89
C GLY A 872 1.78 5.80 -30.51
N ASP A 873 2.71 4.98 -31.00
CA ASP A 873 4.05 5.45 -31.36
C ASP A 873 4.08 6.49 -32.49
N CYS A 874 3.07 6.55 -33.38
CA CYS A 874 2.99 7.59 -34.41
C CYS A 874 2.67 8.99 -33.85
N ARG A 875 2.12 9.07 -32.63
CA ARG A 875 1.77 10.32 -31.92
C ARG A 875 2.75 10.62 -30.79
N ARG A 876 3.12 9.60 -30.01
CA ARG A 876 4.01 9.71 -28.84
C ARG A 876 5.50 9.69 -29.19
N GLY A 877 5.85 9.08 -30.32
CA GLY A 877 7.18 8.54 -30.57
C GLY A 877 7.34 7.13 -30.00
N GLN A 878 8.42 6.45 -30.39
CA GLN A 878 8.71 5.07 -30.00
C GLN A 878 8.61 4.86 -28.49
N SER A 879 7.81 3.89 -28.05
CA SER A 879 7.60 3.60 -26.64
C SER A 879 7.36 2.12 -26.35
N LEU A 880 6.77 1.82 -25.19
CA LEU A 880 6.48 0.45 -24.75
C LEU A 880 5.11 0.00 -25.26
N VAL A 881 4.92 -1.32 -25.44
CA VAL A 881 3.62 -1.93 -25.79
C VAL A 881 2.50 -1.48 -24.86
N VAL A 882 2.78 -1.37 -23.55
CA VAL A 882 1.80 -0.90 -22.56
C VAL A 882 1.41 0.57 -22.76
N TRP A 883 2.31 1.42 -23.28
CA TRP A 883 2.00 2.80 -23.66
C TRP A 883 1.12 2.85 -24.92
N ALA A 884 1.39 1.98 -25.90
CA ALA A 884 0.55 1.87 -27.08
C ALA A 884 -0.88 1.42 -26.73
N ILE A 885 -1.03 0.42 -25.84
CA ILE A 885 -2.36 -0.05 -25.39
C ILE A 885 -3.10 1.07 -24.65
N THR A 886 -2.47 1.79 -23.71
CA THR A 886 -3.15 2.88 -22.98
C THR A 886 -3.56 4.00 -23.91
N GLU A 887 -2.71 4.44 -24.85
CA GLU A 887 -3.08 5.47 -25.83
C GLU A 887 -4.20 5.01 -26.76
N GLY A 888 -4.20 3.74 -27.20
CA GLY A 888 -5.30 3.18 -27.99
C GLY A 888 -6.64 3.22 -27.25
N ARG A 889 -6.66 2.84 -25.97
CA ARG A 889 -7.86 2.91 -25.13
C ARG A 889 -8.37 4.33 -24.94
N GLN A 890 -7.47 5.27 -24.65
CA GLN A 890 -7.86 6.67 -24.41
C GLN A 890 -8.27 7.38 -25.71
N ALA A 891 -7.65 7.04 -26.85
CA ALA A 891 -8.08 7.50 -28.16
C ALA A 891 -9.47 6.95 -28.52
N ALA A 892 -9.75 5.67 -28.25
CA ALA A 892 -11.09 5.10 -28.42
C ALA A 892 -12.14 5.85 -27.59
N ARG A 893 -11.84 6.20 -26.34
CA ARG A 893 -12.73 7.02 -25.50
C ARG A 893 -13.03 8.39 -26.14
N GLN A 894 -12.01 9.06 -26.67
CA GLN A 894 -12.18 10.34 -27.34
C GLN A 894 -13.00 10.20 -28.66
N VAL A 895 -12.74 9.16 -29.46
CA VAL A 895 -13.50 8.86 -30.69
C VAL A 895 -14.96 8.55 -30.37
N ASP A 896 -15.25 7.71 -29.37
CA ASP A 896 -16.63 7.42 -28.95
C ASP A 896 -17.35 8.69 -28.50
N SER A 897 -16.67 9.57 -27.75
CA SER A 897 -17.28 10.82 -27.28
C SER A 897 -17.58 11.78 -28.45
N TYR A 898 -16.67 11.83 -29.43
CA TYR A 898 -16.86 12.57 -30.68
C TYR A 898 -18.05 12.04 -31.50
N LEU A 899 -18.18 10.72 -31.64
CA LEU A 899 -19.22 10.10 -32.47
C LEU A 899 -20.61 10.16 -31.85
N THR A 900 -20.69 10.10 -30.52
CA THR A 900 -21.95 10.11 -29.77
C THR A 900 -22.39 11.52 -29.36
N GLY A 901 -21.46 12.47 -29.23
CA GLY A 901 -21.72 13.80 -28.68
C GLY A 901 -21.91 13.82 -27.16
N PHE A 902 -21.65 12.70 -26.48
CA PHE A 902 -21.76 12.55 -25.03
C PHE A 902 -20.44 12.08 -24.43
N PRO A 903 -20.21 12.24 -23.11
CA PRO A 903 -19.06 11.63 -22.45
C PRO A 903 -19.08 10.11 -22.63
N SER A 904 -17.98 9.55 -23.15
CA SER A 904 -17.85 8.11 -23.41
C SER A 904 -18.01 7.27 -22.14
N GLY A 905 -18.76 6.16 -22.27
CA GLY A 905 -18.89 5.12 -21.23
C GLY A 905 -17.68 4.19 -21.13
N LEU A 906 -16.72 4.28 -22.05
CA LEU A 906 -15.49 3.49 -22.01
C LEU A 906 -14.58 3.85 -20.82
N PRO A 907 -13.89 2.87 -20.22
CA PRO A 907 -13.04 3.07 -19.05
C PRO A 907 -11.81 3.95 -19.35
N GLY A 908 -11.64 5.00 -18.55
CA GLY A 908 -10.44 5.85 -18.52
C GLY A 908 -9.25 5.18 -17.82
N PRO A 909 -8.19 5.96 -17.51
CA PRO A 909 -7.02 5.45 -16.79
C PRO A 909 -7.42 4.83 -15.45
N GLY A 910 -6.85 3.66 -15.12
CA GLY A 910 -7.20 2.93 -13.90
C GLY A 910 -8.57 2.26 -13.91
N GLY A 911 -9.26 2.22 -15.06
CA GLY A 911 -10.56 1.55 -15.19
C GLY A 911 -11.75 2.43 -14.77
N VAL A 912 -11.51 3.70 -14.45
CA VAL A 912 -12.54 4.64 -13.97
C VAL A 912 -13.43 5.09 -15.14
N ILE A 913 -14.74 4.96 -14.98
CA ILE A 913 -15.74 5.51 -15.90
C ILE A 913 -16.24 6.82 -15.30
N ASP A 914 -16.00 7.93 -15.98
CA ASP A 914 -16.48 9.25 -15.58
C ASP A 914 -17.62 9.70 -16.51
N PRO A 915 -18.88 9.63 -16.06
CA PRO A 915 -20.04 10.05 -16.85
C PRO A 915 -20.21 11.58 -16.91
N THR A 916 -19.37 12.35 -16.22
CA THR A 916 -19.48 13.82 -16.09
C THR A 916 -18.47 14.60 -16.94
N GLY A 917 -17.72 13.91 -17.81
CA GLY A 917 -16.65 14.52 -18.61
C GLY A 917 -17.09 15.68 -19.51
N PRO A 918 -16.13 16.53 -19.97
CA PRO A 918 -16.44 17.66 -20.84
C PRO A 918 -17.08 17.19 -22.15
N ARG A 919 -18.10 17.93 -22.62
CA ARG A 919 -18.66 17.77 -23.97
C ARG A 919 -17.67 18.38 -24.95
N PHE A 920 -17.25 17.61 -25.95
CA PHE A 920 -16.30 18.04 -26.98
C PHE A 920 -17.02 18.60 -28.20
#